data_AF-A0A403T8A5-F1
#
_entry.id   AF-A0A403T8A5-F1
#
_cell.length_a   1.000
_cell.length_b   1.000
_cell.length_c   1.000
_cell.angle_alpha   90.00
_cell.angle_beta   90.00
_cell.angle_gamma   90.00
#
_symmetry.space_group_name_H-M   'P 1'
#
loop_
_entity.id
_entity.type
_entity.pdbx_description
1 polymer ?
#
loop_
_entity_poly.entity_id
_entity_poly.type
_entity_poly.pdbx_seq_one_letter_code
_entity_poly.pdbx_strand_id
1 'polypeptide(L)'
;MAVENKFRLNVIAASVLMGLSLSAMAESSTSSATTTPAETTPAKPATLASLAVPLKDDAVTVTVQGVEGQGINKGTGTLKAILEASTGSVGAAHEALTTAQGKYAKLEPDQKKLITNLNDAVSAKNQATQAWNEFGNKLSAANSVYADSLHSMYGDKNNAFTVDASGTPVADATKKDPSTYGQLLNAYDGLKTSVKHLNEAIVGDKPEGYAEEALGVFSSGEGAKKQASQTAEAKVIAYSNYINKVLDVKTKELQLESVRNIVINNISTVLGQTDQTDGVGVTDDGVGKNLKDFKDAYDKWNQATSPADKATAENNLATKFQMLVKTTGIAGVTGSSTAEGVEFEKLADAWVTLTDDKSTEDSVAQAIAAEHVAMDFVHEKGKNSAQQAVNELSGRHSNLLADANPFSENDDPKDLNDALSKLKAAYQVLLNKDTGANPTELTKLASLIQKVKDDHSQLSGIQADYTQKKLALQQAGTARLNLLLNELPGQQQKLLTAWTNYQTEKGKLSNDSTATNAWETLYGNDGNGGALGAYLDSLKNTSGGLDDAFAAAESTYQSVAGNKESTQAQKNAALYKLIGTQKLLTQEKLKLDTEYLNVLKTGVSADISSLVGDRFKGLDTLKADLNTAATNKAEAKAQYVDAVKAYRDADSAYQASKSEADAATLATAKAKLMTVVGITSPSDFSKLYVNNTDMTQGFKSFDELATVKHLTAGNNDVFSKYNTALAALDTTDGGGAEIQKARKAVVGDMNRLAGLMPLSSSEEQAGYRTAYNNALKEVGVQLASVDEQSKAPGAGKVTHILGSLNADEIAHYDPVSGNY
;
A
#
# COMPACT_ATOMS: atom_id res chain seq x y z
N MET A 1 41.95 16.93 -38.04
CA MET A 1 41.05 18.11 -38.15
C MET A 1 41.31 19.05 -36.98
N ALA A 2 42.55 19.53 -36.85
CA ALA A 2 43.05 20.36 -35.75
C ALA A 2 43.27 21.83 -36.19
N VAL A 3 42.54 22.27 -37.21
CA VAL A 3 42.74 23.57 -37.87
C VAL A 3 41.52 24.50 -37.74
N GLU A 4 40.34 23.99 -37.40
CA GLU A 4 39.14 24.83 -37.29
C GLU A 4 38.90 25.43 -35.89
N ASN A 5 39.44 24.85 -34.81
CA ASN A 5 39.31 25.44 -33.46
C ASN A 5 40.28 26.58 -33.16
N LYS A 6 41.20 26.91 -34.07
CA LYS A 6 41.95 28.17 -34.01
C LYS A 6 41.10 29.39 -34.39
N PHE A 7 39.92 29.20 -35.01
CA PHE A 7 39.15 30.32 -35.56
C PHE A 7 38.35 31.15 -34.53
N ARG A 8 38.00 30.62 -33.34
CA ARG A 8 37.21 31.39 -32.34
C ARG A 8 38.07 32.16 -31.33
N LEU A 9 39.25 31.62 -30.96
CA LEU A 9 40.32 32.44 -30.35
C LEU A 9 40.78 33.56 -31.31
N ASN A 10 40.67 33.34 -32.63
CA ASN A 10 40.93 34.36 -33.64
C ASN A 10 39.83 35.42 -33.78
N VAL A 11 38.59 35.31 -33.27
CA VAL A 11 37.64 36.43 -33.47
C VAL A 11 37.98 37.60 -32.55
N ILE A 12 38.35 37.34 -31.29
CA ILE A 12 38.83 38.39 -30.38
C ILE A 12 40.32 38.70 -30.66
N ALA A 13 41.17 37.68 -30.86
CA ALA A 13 42.59 37.91 -31.15
C ALA A 13 42.85 38.49 -32.55
N ALA A 14 42.07 38.18 -33.60
CA ALA A 14 42.23 38.81 -34.92
C ALA A 14 41.56 40.18 -35.00
N SER A 15 40.50 40.45 -34.23
CA SER A 15 39.99 41.83 -34.05
C SER A 15 41.03 42.71 -33.35
N VAL A 16 41.76 42.15 -32.38
CA VAL A 16 42.87 42.81 -31.68
C VAL A 16 44.13 42.91 -32.56
N LEU A 17 44.49 41.89 -33.35
CA LEU A 17 45.62 41.95 -34.27
C LEU A 17 45.37 42.98 -35.39
N MET A 18 44.17 42.99 -36.00
CA MET A 18 43.81 43.96 -37.03
C MET A 18 43.70 45.39 -36.48
N GLY A 19 43.20 45.55 -35.25
CA GLY A 19 43.13 46.86 -34.56
C GLY A 19 44.49 47.41 -34.13
N LEU A 20 45.43 46.56 -33.70
CA LEU A 20 46.80 46.95 -33.36
C LEU A 20 47.66 47.26 -34.60
N SER A 21 47.49 46.52 -35.71
CA SER A 21 48.24 46.78 -36.95
C SER A 21 47.81 48.07 -37.66
N LEU A 22 46.58 48.56 -37.47
CA LEU A 22 46.13 49.84 -38.04
C LEU A 22 46.54 51.06 -37.20
N SER A 23 46.81 50.87 -35.91
CA SER A 23 47.23 51.95 -35.00
C SER A 23 48.70 52.35 -35.19
N ALA A 24 49.51 51.50 -35.82
CA ALA A 24 50.94 51.74 -36.09
C ALA A 24 51.24 52.28 -37.51
N MET A 25 50.25 52.41 -38.40
CA MET A 25 50.45 52.89 -39.79
C MET A 25 49.86 54.28 -40.09
N ALA A 26 49.39 55.01 -39.09
CA ALA A 26 48.86 56.37 -39.27
C ALA A 26 49.85 57.46 -38.82
N GLU A 27 51.12 57.37 -39.19
CA GLU A 27 52.05 58.49 -39.09
C GLU A 27 53.25 58.28 -40.05
N SER A 28 53.19 58.87 -41.25
CA SER A 28 54.33 59.54 -41.92
C SER A 28 54.09 59.79 -43.42
N SER A 29 53.80 61.05 -43.75
CA SER A 29 54.18 61.74 -44.98
C SER A 29 53.89 63.23 -44.73
N THR A 30 54.81 64.20 -44.71
CA THR A 30 56.10 64.38 -45.39
C THR A 30 56.94 65.47 -44.68
N SER A 31 58.24 65.20 -44.51
CA SER A 31 59.44 66.08 -44.55
C SER A 31 59.31 67.62 -44.45
N SER A 32 60.01 68.24 -43.48
CA SER A 32 61.17 69.15 -43.77
C SER A 32 61.97 69.57 -42.52
N ALA A 33 63.27 69.24 -42.54
CA ALA A 33 64.48 69.87 -41.98
C ALA A 33 64.57 70.55 -40.57
N THR A 34 65.70 70.21 -39.93
CA THR A 34 66.57 70.94 -38.96
C THR A 34 66.40 70.81 -37.42
N THR A 35 67.30 69.97 -36.85
CA THR A 35 68.13 70.05 -35.60
C THR A 35 67.58 70.11 -34.15
N THR A 36 67.88 69.02 -33.39
CA THR A 36 68.04 68.77 -31.91
C THR A 36 66.83 69.00 -30.98
N PRO A 37 66.61 68.27 -29.83
CA PRO A 37 67.53 67.45 -29.00
C PRO A 37 66.96 66.13 -28.37
N ALA A 38 67.80 65.46 -27.55
CA ALA A 38 67.51 64.49 -26.48
C ALA A 38 66.59 63.28 -26.76
N GLU A 39 67.22 62.10 -26.80
CA GLU A 39 66.61 60.78 -26.85
C GLU A 39 65.79 60.52 -25.56
N THR A 40 64.48 60.77 -25.61
CA THR A 40 63.53 60.22 -24.65
C THR A 40 63.19 58.80 -25.06
N THR A 41 63.50 57.83 -24.19
CA THR A 41 63.05 56.44 -24.32
C THR A 41 61.55 56.40 -24.64
N PRO A 42 61.09 55.73 -25.71
CA PRO A 42 59.67 55.63 -26.00
C PRO A 42 58.95 54.97 -24.82
N ALA A 43 57.84 55.57 -24.37
CA ALA A 43 57.00 54.97 -23.35
C ALA A 43 56.59 53.55 -23.79
N LYS A 44 56.71 52.58 -22.87
CA LYS A 44 56.29 51.19 -23.10
C LYS A 44 54.86 51.18 -23.67
N PRO A 45 54.58 50.47 -24.78
CA PRO A 45 53.23 50.39 -25.32
C PRO A 45 52.27 49.89 -24.26
N ALA A 46 51.12 50.55 -24.11
CA ALA A 46 50.07 50.12 -23.19
C ALA A 46 49.63 48.69 -23.56
N THR A 47 49.67 47.77 -22.60
CA THR A 47 49.19 46.40 -22.81
C THR A 47 47.67 46.38 -22.74
N LEU A 48 47.02 45.42 -23.40
CA LEU A 48 45.56 45.25 -23.32
C LEU A 48 45.07 45.13 -21.87
N ALA A 49 45.84 44.47 -21.01
CA ALA A 49 45.59 44.39 -19.58
C ALA A 49 45.58 45.75 -18.87
N SER A 50 46.42 46.70 -19.29
CA SER A 50 46.46 48.07 -18.76
C SER A 50 45.35 48.98 -19.31
N LEU A 51 44.77 48.64 -20.48
CA LEU A 51 43.71 49.41 -21.13
C LEU A 51 42.31 48.92 -20.74
N ALA A 52 42.19 47.65 -20.34
CA ALA A 52 40.96 47.00 -19.90
C ALA A 52 41.06 46.60 -18.41
N VAL A 53 41.32 47.59 -17.56
CA VAL A 53 41.30 47.45 -16.09
C VAL A 53 39.87 47.09 -15.66
N PRO A 54 39.68 46.23 -14.63
CA PRO A 54 38.36 45.97 -14.06
C PRO A 54 37.62 47.28 -13.79
N LEU A 55 36.35 47.32 -14.17
CA LEU A 55 35.51 48.45 -13.79
C LEU A 55 35.29 48.43 -12.28
N LYS A 56 34.99 49.62 -11.74
CA LYS A 56 34.52 49.73 -10.36
C LYS A 56 33.08 49.26 -10.24
N ASP A 57 32.74 48.72 -9.09
CA ASP A 57 31.41 48.23 -8.71
C ASP A 57 30.33 49.34 -8.73
N ASP A 58 30.72 50.60 -8.56
CA ASP A 58 29.85 51.77 -8.71
C ASP A 58 29.57 52.17 -10.18
N ALA A 59 30.27 51.57 -11.14
CA ALA A 59 30.17 51.90 -12.56
C ALA A 59 29.36 50.89 -13.40
N VAL A 60 28.94 49.78 -12.81
CA VAL A 60 28.16 48.72 -13.50
C VAL A 60 26.77 48.65 -12.91
N THR A 61 25.75 48.73 -13.77
CA THR A 61 24.34 48.60 -13.37
C THR A 61 23.91 47.14 -13.41
N VAL A 62 23.21 46.71 -12.36
CA VAL A 62 22.68 45.35 -12.20
C VAL A 62 21.22 45.44 -11.76
N THR A 63 20.40 44.49 -12.20
CA THR A 63 19.01 44.36 -11.78
C THR A 63 18.84 43.05 -11.00
N VAL A 64 18.40 43.14 -9.75
CA VAL A 64 18.13 41.99 -8.87
C VAL A 64 16.76 42.15 -8.24
N GLN A 65 15.90 41.14 -8.40
CA GLN A 65 14.56 41.17 -7.81
C GLN A 65 14.63 41.08 -6.28
N GLY A 66 13.76 41.85 -5.60
CA GLY A 66 13.63 41.84 -4.15
C GLY A 66 14.67 42.67 -3.38
N VAL A 67 15.59 43.36 -4.08
CA VAL A 67 16.59 44.24 -3.47
C VAL A 67 16.07 45.68 -3.41
N GLU A 68 16.14 46.29 -2.22
CA GLU A 68 15.71 47.66 -1.96
C GLU A 68 16.75 48.42 -1.13
N GLY A 69 16.92 49.70 -1.42
CA GLY A 69 17.90 50.54 -0.73
C GLY A 69 18.14 51.88 -1.43
N GLN A 70 19.00 52.69 -0.82
CA GLN A 70 19.40 53.97 -1.40
C GLN A 70 20.12 53.75 -2.74
N GLY A 71 19.68 54.44 -3.80
CA GLY A 71 20.26 54.31 -5.13
C GLY A 71 19.76 53.11 -5.95
N ILE A 72 18.72 52.42 -5.48
CA ILE A 72 18.10 51.27 -6.16
C ILE A 72 16.65 51.61 -6.52
N ASN A 73 16.27 51.42 -7.79
CA ASN A 73 14.91 51.63 -8.27
C ASN A 73 14.39 50.34 -8.90
N LYS A 74 13.33 49.76 -8.30
CA LYS A 74 12.73 48.48 -8.73
C LYS A 74 13.79 47.38 -8.93
N GLY A 75 14.68 47.21 -7.95
CA GLY A 75 15.76 46.23 -7.99
C GLY A 75 16.94 46.58 -8.91
N THR A 76 16.90 47.72 -9.62
CA THR A 76 18.00 48.16 -10.49
C THR A 76 18.85 49.21 -9.80
N GLY A 77 20.17 48.99 -9.73
CA GLY A 77 21.13 49.89 -9.11
C GLY A 77 22.55 49.63 -9.59
N THR A 78 23.55 50.32 -9.03
CA THR A 78 24.95 49.94 -9.25
C THR A 78 25.25 48.61 -8.54
N LEU A 79 26.21 47.82 -9.02
CA LEU A 79 26.61 46.57 -8.38
C LEU A 79 26.91 46.79 -6.89
N LYS A 80 27.65 47.88 -6.59
CA LYS A 80 27.90 48.29 -5.22
C LYS A 80 26.62 48.50 -4.41
N ALA A 81 25.68 49.31 -4.92
CA ALA A 81 24.43 49.58 -4.23
C ALA A 81 23.58 48.32 -4.02
N ILE A 82 23.61 47.38 -4.98
CA ILE A 82 22.91 46.09 -4.88
C ILE A 82 23.53 45.19 -3.81
N LEU A 83 24.86 45.08 -3.77
CA LEU A 83 25.57 44.25 -2.79
C LEU A 83 25.50 44.82 -1.37
N GLU A 84 25.49 46.15 -1.23
CA GLU A 84 25.45 46.87 0.04
C GLU A 84 24.03 47.25 0.51
N ALA A 85 22.99 46.88 -0.23
CA ALA A 85 21.62 47.28 0.10
C ALA A 85 21.21 46.75 1.48
N SER A 86 20.43 47.53 2.24
CA SER A 86 19.96 47.13 3.57
C SER A 86 18.88 46.04 3.54
N THR A 87 18.31 45.75 2.36
CA THR A 87 17.20 44.81 2.21
C THR A 87 17.36 43.99 0.93
N GLY A 88 17.18 42.67 1.04
CA GLY A 88 17.26 41.73 -0.08
C GLY A 88 18.66 41.45 -0.63
N SER A 89 19.67 42.24 -0.27
CA SER A 89 21.07 42.00 -0.65
C SER A 89 21.63 40.73 0.02
N VAL A 90 22.66 40.17 -0.60
CA VAL A 90 23.38 39.00 -0.07
C VAL A 90 24.00 39.32 1.29
N GLY A 91 24.54 40.53 1.46
CA GLY A 91 25.12 41.00 2.72
C GLY A 91 24.10 41.05 3.85
N ALA A 92 22.95 41.70 3.61
CA ALA A 92 21.88 41.80 4.59
C ALA A 92 21.28 40.43 4.94
N ALA A 93 21.09 39.55 3.95
CA ALA A 93 20.58 38.21 4.17
C ALA A 93 21.59 37.32 4.95
N HIS A 94 22.89 37.45 4.68
CA HIS A 94 23.94 36.75 5.44
C HIS A 94 24.01 37.22 6.90
N GLU A 95 23.86 38.53 7.15
CA GLU A 95 23.80 39.07 8.51
C GLU A 95 22.56 38.56 9.27
N ALA A 96 21.40 38.53 8.60
CA ALA A 96 20.18 37.95 9.16
C ALA A 96 20.34 36.46 9.47
N LEU A 97 20.96 35.68 8.57
CA LEU A 97 21.29 34.27 8.79
C LEU A 97 22.23 34.09 9.99
N THR A 98 23.33 34.84 10.05
CA THR A 98 24.30 34.78 11.15
C THR A 98 23.62 35.10 12.49
N THR A 99 22.74 36.11 12.49
CA THR A 99 21.95 36.47 13.67
C THR A 99 20.99 35.35 14.08
N ALA A 100 20.29 34.74 13.12
CA ALA A 100 19.36 33.64 13.34
C ALA A 100 20.08 32.39 13.87
N GLN A 101 21.22 32.02 13.26
CA GLN A 101 22.10 30.95 13.72
C GLN A 101 22.61 31.22 15.14
N GLY A 102 22.99 32.47 15.45
CA GLY A 102 23.39 32.88 16.78
C GLY A 102 22.28 32.74 17.82
N LYS A 103 21.02 33.05 17.46
CA LYS A 103 19.84 32.80 18.31
C LYS A 103 19.63 31.30 18.55
N TYR A 104 19.71 30.50 17.49
CA TYR A 104 19.55 29.05 17.56
C TYR A 104 20.66 28.37 18.39
N ALA A 105 21.90 28.81 18.22
CA ALA A 105 23.05 28.27 18.94
C ALA A 105 22.95 28.51 20.47
N LYS A 106 22.34 29.62 20.87
CA LYS A 106 22.08 30.00 22.27
C LYS A 106 20.92 29.25 22.93
N LEU A 107 20.18 28.43 22.18
CA LEU A 107 19.16 27.58 22.79
C LEU A 107 19.82 26.63 23.80
N GLU A 108 19.18 26.52 24.96
CA GLU A 108 19.58 25.58 26.00
C GLU A 108 19.45 24.13 25.49
N PRO A 109 20.18 23.16 26.08
CA PRO A 109 20.10 21.76 25.68
C PRO A 109 18.67 21.22 25.65
N ASP A 110 17.84 21.56 26.64
CA ASP A 110 16.44 21.14 26.72
C ASP A 110 15.59 21.73 25.59
N GLN A 111 15.87 22.97 25.17
CA GLN A 111 15.17 23.63 24.06
C GLN A 111 15.55 23.03 22.70
N LYS A 112 16.83 22.71 22.50
CA LYS A 112 17.28 21.94 21.33
C LYS A 112 16.69 20.53 21.31
N LYS A 113 16.49 19.95 22.49
CA LYS A 113 15.83 18.64 22.64
C LYS A 113 14.37 18.65 22.22
N LEU A 114 13.64 19.75 22.42
CA LEU A 114 12.26 19.88 21.91
C LEU A 114 12.19 19.72 20.38
N ILE A 115 13.16 20.28 19.66
CA ILE A 115 13.22 20.25 18.19
C ILE A 115 13.58 18.84 17.70
N THR A 116 14.57 18.20 18.32
CA THR A 116 14.97 16.81 17.97
C THR A 116 13.90 15.79 18.33
N ASN A 117 13.25 15.93 19.49
CA ASN A 117 12.10 15.08 19.85
C ASN A 117 10.95 15.20 18.84
N LEU A 118 10.68 16.40 18.33
CA LEU A 118 9.67 16.59 17.28
C LEU A 118 10.06 15.88 15.98
N ASN A 119 11.34 15.96 15.58
CA ASN A 119 11.87 15.24 14.42
C ASN A 119 11.71 13.70 14.56
N ASP A 120 12.04 13.15 15.74
CA ASP A 120 11.88 11.73 16.03
C ASP A 120 10.40 11.33 16.00
N ALA A 121 9.52 12.16 16.56
CA ALA A 121 8.08 11.91 16.56
C ALA A 121 7.46 11.98 15.16
N VAL A 122 7.93 12.88 14.28
CA VAL A 122 7.55 12.92 12.86
C VAL A 122 7.97 11.63 12.16
N SER A 123 9.22 11.19 12.37
CA SER A 123 9.75 9.96 11.80
C SER A 123 8.96 8.72 12.25
N ALA A 124 8.70 8.60 13.55
CA ALA A 124 7.91 7.50 14.12
C ALA A 124 6.46 7.51 13.62
N LYS A 125 5.81 8.68 13.52
CA LYS A 125 4.48 8.84 12.94
C LYS A 125 4.45 8.36 11.48
N ASN A 126 5.44 8.74 10.68
CA ASN A 126 5.51 8.34 9.27
C ASN A 126 5.68 6.82 9.12
N GLN A 127 6.55 6.19 9.94
CA GLN A 127 6.72 4.74 9.98
C GLN A 127 5.43 4.02 10.41
N ALA A 128 4.76 4.49 11.47
CA ALA A 128 3.51 3.91 11.94
C ALA A 128 2.37 4.06 10.90
N THR A 129 2.32 5.18 10.18
CA THR A 129 1.38 5.39 9.07
C THR A 129 1.63 4.41 7.92
N GLN A 130 2.91 4.13 7.62
CA GLN A 130 3.25 3.13 6.61
C GLN A 130 2.81 1.72 7.04
N ALA A 131 3.14 1.29 8.26
CA ALA A 131 2.73 0.00 8.79
C ALA A 131 1.19 -0.15 8.83
N TRP A 132 0.46 0.93 9.14
CA TRP A 132 -0.99 0.97 9.09
C TRP A 132 -1.55 0.74 7.67
N ASN A 133 -0.96 1.38 6.67
CA ASN A 133 -1.36 1.19 5.27
C ASN A 133 -1.08 -0.24 4.79
N GLU A 134 0.07 -0.80 5.17
CA GLU A 134 0.43 -2.20 4.88
C GLU A 134 -0.57 -3.18 5.51
N PHE A 135 -0.95 -2.95 6.77
CA PHE A 135 -2.01 -3.71 7.43
C PHE A 135 -3.36 -3.57 6.71
N GLY A 136 -3.75 -2.36 6.30
CA GLY A 136 -4.97 -2.10 5.53
C GLY A 136 -5.01 -2.91 4.23
N ASN A 137 -3.89 -3.00 3.51
CA ASN A 137 -3.75 -3.82 2.30
C ASN A 137 -3.87 -5.32 2.61
N LYS A 138 -3.25 -5.80 3.68
CA LYS A 138 -3.36 -7.19 4.14
C LYS A 138 -4.81 -7.56 4.48
N LEU A 139 -5.52 -6.68 5.20
CA LEU A 139 -6.92 -6.86 5.55
C LEU A 139 -7.85 -6.83 4.32
N SER A 140 -7.61 -5.91 3.37
CA SER A 140 -8.38 -5.85 2.12
C SER A 140 -8.24 -7.15 1.30
N ALA A 141 -7.04 -7.71 1.23
CA ALA A 141 -6.81 -8.98 0.55
C ALA A 141 -7.52 -10.16 1.24
N ALA A 142 -7.46 -10.23 2.58
CA ALA A 142 -8.20 -11.23 3.35
C ALA A 142 -9.73 -11.09 3.20
N ASN A 143 -10.24 -9.85 3.16
CA ASN A 143 -11.65 -9.56 2.90
C ASN A 143 -12.08 -10.07 1.53
N SER A 144 -11.26 -9.90 0.49
CA SER A 144 -11.55 -10.42 -0.85
C SER A 144 -11.61 -11.94 -0.86
N VAL A 145 -10.63 -12.64 -0.29
CA VAL A 145 -10.64 -14.11 -0.26
C VAL A 145 -11.86 -14.64 0.48
N TYR A 146 -12.22 -13.99 1.59
CA TYR A 146 -13.41 -14.33 2.35
C TYR A 146 -14.69 -14.07 1.55
N ALA A 147 -14.80 -12.93 0.87
CA ALA A 147 -15.95 -12.61 0.01
C ALA A 147 -16.09 -13.58 -1.17
N ASP A 148 -14.99 -13.92 -1.85
CA ASP A 148 -14.98 -14.90 -2.94
C ASP A 148 -15.38 -16.30 -2.43
N SER A 149 -14.96 -16.66 -1.21
CA SER A 149 -15.34 -17.94 -0.58
C SER A 149 -16.83 -17.96 -0.19
N LEU A 150 -17.35 -16.84 0.33
CA LEU A 150 -18.78 -16.68 0.60
C LEU A 150 -19.61 -16.78 -0.69
N HIS A 151 -19.15 -16.12 -1.76
CA HIS A 151 -19.81 -16.17 -3.06
C HIS A 151 -19.79 -17.59 -3.66
N SER A 152 -18.66 -18.29 -3.55
CA SER A 152 -18.54 -19.68 -4.00
C SER A 152 -19.48 -20.63 -3.24
N MET A 153 -19.71 -20.38 -1.95
CA MET A 153 -20.61 -21.18 -1.11
C MET A 153 -22.09 -20.84 -1.30
N TYR A 154 -22.42 -19.55 -1.34
CA TYR A 154 -23.79 -19.02 -1.19
C TYR A 154 -24.28 -18.19 -2.40
N GLY A 155 -23.50 -18.08 -3.48
CA GLY A 155 -23.87 -17.30 -4.67
C GLY A 155 -23.87 -15.79 -4.46
N ASP A 156 -24.57 -15.05 -5.33
CA ASP A 156 -24.61 -13.57 -5.35
C ASP A 156 -25.07 -12.94 -4.02
N LYS A 157 -25.82 -13.70 -3.21
CA LYS A 157 -26.34 -13.25 -1.93
C LYS A 157 -25.34 -13.37 -0.78
N ASN A 158 -24.24 -14.11 -0.97
CA ASN A 158 -23.15 -14.34 -0.01
C ASN A 158 -23.60 -14.91 1.35
N ASN A 159 -24.83 -15.42 1.47
CA ASN A 159 -25.39 -15.92 2.72
C ASN A 159 -26.63 -16.82 2.47
N ALA A 160 -26.90 -17.73 3.40
CA ALA A 160 -27.88 -18.80 3.25
C ALA A 160 -29.23 -18.58 3.98
N PHE A 161 -29.31 -17.61 4.91
CA PHE A 161 -30.46 -17.45 5.79
C PHE A 161 -30.95 -16.01 5.88
N THR A 162 -32.22 -15.89 6.25
CA THR A 162 -32.85 -14.68 6.78
C THR A 162 -33.19 -14.93 8.25
N VAL A 163 -32.91 -13.98 9.14
CA VAL A 163 -33.40 -14.05 10.52
C VAL A 163 -34.73 -13.32 10.54
N ASP A 164 -35.80 -13.99 10.95
CA ASP A 164 -37.10 -13.34 11.03
C ASP A 164 -37.17 -12.36 12.22
N ALA A 165 -38.27 -11.61 12.34
CA ALA A 165 -38.45 -10.63 13.42
C ALA A 165 -38.40 -11.22 14.84
N SER A 166 -38.49 -12.56 15.00
CA SER A 166 -38.36 -13.24 16.29
C SER A 166 -36.91 -13.50 16.69
N GLY A 167 -35.97 -13.42 15.75
CA GLY A 167 -34.57 -13.82 15.94
C GLY A 167 -34.29 -15.26 15.55
N THR A 168 -35.24 -15.95 14.94
CA THR A 168 -35.07 -17.35 14.52
C THR A 168 -34.39 -17.39 13.14
N PRO A 169 -33.30 -18.17 12.95
CA PRO A 169 -32.74 -18.43 11.63
C PRO A 169 -33.73 -19.22 10.79
N VAL A 170 -34.45 -18.53 9.90
CA VAL A 170 -35.31 -19.18 8.92
C VAL A 170 -34.46 -19.39 7.68
N ALA A 171 -34.32 -20.64 7.23
CA ALA A 171 -33.76 -20.88 5.90
C ALA A 171 -34.54 -20.01 4.93
N ASP A 172 -33.88 -19.26 4.04
CA ASP A 172 -34.57 -18.59 2.93
C ASP A 172 -35.01 -19.69 1.94
N ALA A 173 -35.99 -20.49 2.38
CA ALA A 173 -36.57 -21.62 1.66
C ALA A 173 -37.27 -21.17 0.38
N THR A 174 -37.31 -19.85 0.11
CA THR A 174 -37.88 -19.31 -1.12
C THR A 174 -36.92 -19.31 -2.30
N LYS A 175 -35.60 -19.53 -2.13
CA LYS A 175 -34.67 -19.63 -3.28
C LYS A 175 -33.62 -20.72 -3.15
N LYS A 176 -34.04 -21.89 -3.64
CA LYS A 176 -33.28 -22.99 -4.24
C LYS A 176 -32.31 -22.48 -5.34
N ASP A 177 -31.34 -21.65 -4.99
CA ASP A 177 -30.44 -20.99 -5.93
C ASP A 177 -29.32 -21.95 -6.41
N PRO A 178 -28.55 -21.61 -7.47
CA PRO A 178 -27.55 -22.51 -8.03
C PRO A 178 -26.26 -22.60 -7.22
N SER A 179 -26.16 -21.98 -6.04
CA SER A 179 -24.98 -22.07 -5.17
C SER A 179 -24.78 -23.48 -4.62
N THR A 180 -23.56 -23.81 -4.14
CA THR A 180 -23.29 -25.13 -3.54
C THR A 180 -24.16 -25.37 -2.31
N TYR A 181 -24.36 -24.36 -1.46
CA TYR A 181 -25.30 -24.46 -0.33
C TYR A 181 -26.75 -24.66 -0.80
N GLY A 182 -27.21 -23.90 -1.80
CA GLY A 182 -28.55 -24.02 -2.36
C GLY A 182 -28.82 -25.40 -2.96
N GLN A 183 -27.85 -25.97 -3.68
CA GLN A 183 -27.89 -27.33 -4.21
C GLN A 183 -27.92 -28.39 -3.09
N LEU A 184 -27.13 -28.21 -2.03
CA LEU A 184 -27.13 -29.12 -0.88
C LEU A 184 -28.47 -29.10 -0.15
N LEU A 185 -29.01 -27.90 0.15
CA LEU A 185 -30.31 -27.73 0.78
C LEU A 185 -31.42 -28.36 -0.07
N ASN A 186 -31.37 -28.18 -1.39
CA ASN A 186 -32.30 -28.82 -2.32
C ASN A 186 -32.27 -30.34 -2.26
N ALA A 187 -31.07 -30.93 -2.20
CA ALA A 187 -30.90 -32.36 -2.12
C ALA A 187 -31.38 -32.91 -0.76
N TYR A 188 -31.12 -32.19 0.34
CA TYR A 188 -31.65 -32.52 1.66
C TYR A 188 -33.17 -32.44 1.72
N ASP A 189 -33.77 -31.34 1.23
CA ASP A 189 -35.22 -31.18 1.17
C ASP A 189 -35.87 -32.24 0.27
N GLY A 190 -35.23 -32.55 -0.88
CA GLY A 190 -35.66 -33.60 -1.78
C GLY A 190 -35.70 -34.97 -1.10
N LEU A 191 -34.61 -35.33 -0.40
CA LEU A 191 -34.54 -36.56 0.37
C LEU A 191 -35.58 -36.58 1.50
N LYS A 192 -35.75 -35.47 2.25
CA LYS A 192 -36.76 -35.34 3.30
C LYS A 192 -38.18 -35.53 2.76
N THR A 193 -38.51 -34.89 1.63
CA THR A 193 -39.80 -35.06 0.96
C THR A 193 -40.01 -36.49 0.47
N SER A 194 -39.00 -37.12 -0.13
CA SER A 194 -39.10 -38.50 -0.60
C SER A 194 -39.24 -39.49 0.56
N VAL A 195 -38.56 -39.28 1.69
CA VAL A 195 -38.73 -40.05 2.93
C VAL A 195 -40.13 -39.82 3.51
N LYS A 196 -40.63 -38.57 3.51
CA LYS A 196 -41.99 -38.25 3.93
C LYS A 196 -43.03 -38.97 3.07
N HIS A 197 -42.93 -38.92 1.73
CA HIS A 197 -43.85 -39.61 0.84
C HIS A 197 -43.78 -41.13 0.99
N LEU A 198 -42.58 -41.66 1.22
CA LEU A 198 -42.39 -43.06 1.57
C LEU A 198 -43.13 -43.38 2.89
N ASN A 199 -43.05 -42.52 3.90
CA ASN A 199 -43.78 -42.62 5.19
C ASN A 199 -45.29 -42.54 5.06
N GLU A 200 -45.81 -41.60 4.29
CA GLU A 200 -47.25 -41.46 4.05
C GLU A 200 -47.80 -42.72 3.34
N ALA A 201 -47.04 -43.27 2.39
CA ALA A 201 -47.36 -44.52 1.72
C ALA A 201 -47.43 -45.73 2.67
N ILE A 202 -46.70 -45.74 3.79
CA ILE A 202 -46.68 -46.82 4.79
C ILE A 202 -47.97 -46.85 5.60
N VAL A 203 -48.46 -45.69 6.00
CA VAL A 203 -49.63 -45.58 6.90
C VAL A 203 -50.96 -45.69 6.16
N GLY A 204 -50.92 -45.96 4.85
CA GLY A 204 -52.10 -46.01 3.99
C GLY A 204 -52.65 -44.62 3.66
N ASP A 205 -51.88 -43.55 3.92
CA ASP A 205 -52.23 -42.21 3.51
C ASP A 205 -51.83 -41.96 2.05
N LYS A 206 -52.56 -41.07 1.39
CA LYS A 206 -52.29 -40.66 0.01
C LYS A 206 -51.14 -39.63 0.00
N PRO A 207 -49.95 -39.95 -0.57
CA PRO A 207 -48.88 -38.97 -0.66
C PRO A 207 -49.27 -37.82 -1.59
N GLU A 208 -48.82 -36.62 -1.27
CA GLU A 208 -49.11 -35.42 -2.06
C GLU A 208 -48.56 -35.55 -3.50
N GLY A 209 -49.40 -35.27 -4.51
CA GLY A 209 -49.04 -35.41 -5.93
C GLY A 209 -49.24 -36.80 -6.55
N TYR A 210 -49.69 -37.79 -5.77
CA TYR A 210 -50.08 -39.11 -6.28
C TYR A 210 -51.60 -39.20 -6.45
N ALA A 211 -52.09 -40.01 -7.40
CA ALA A 211 -53.52 -40.11 -7.70
C ALA A 211 -54.30 -40.99 -6.69
N GLU A 212 -53.63 -41.97 -6.07
CA GLU A 212 -54.19 -43.03 -5.23
C GLU A 212 -53.23 -43.38 -4.08
N GLU A 213 -53.70 -44.10 -3.06
CA GLU A 213 -52.87 -44.72 -2.02
C GLU A 213 -51.84 -45.68 -2.66
N ALA A 214 -50.63 -45.74 -2.10
CA ALA A 214 -49.56 -46.60 -2.62
C ALA A 214 -49.69 -48.07 -2.17
N LEU A 215 -50.34 -48.30 -1.02
CA LEU A 215 -50.57 -49.62 -0.41
C LEU A 215 -51.99 -49.69 0.15
N GLY A 216 -52.85 -50.57 -0.41
CA GLY A 216 -54.20 -50.82 0.11
C GLY A 216 -54.30 -52.00 1.10
N VAL A 217 -53.19 -52.68 1.37
CA VAL A 217 -53.19 -54.02 2.00
C VAL A 217 -52.40 -54.03 3.31
N PHE A 218 -53.01 -53.54 4.38
CA PHE A 218 -52.57 -53.85 5.73
C PHE A 218 -53.74 -54.50 6.47
N SER A 219 -53.49 -55.68 7.06
CA SER A 219 -54.36 -56.50 7.94
C SER A 219 -55.15 -57.72 7.40
N SER A 220 -54.73 -58.41 6.33
CA SER A 220 -55.45 -59.62 5.83
C SER A 220 -54.73 -60.98 5.99
N GLY A 221 -53.65 -61.08 6.78
CA GLY A 221 -52.95 -62.34 7.05
C GLY A 221 -53.36 -63.02 8.37
N GLU A 222 -53.28 -64.36 8.43
CA GLU A 222 -53.45 -65.16 9.67
C GLU A 222 -52.08 -65.71 10.17
N GLY A 223 -51.95 -65.86 11.49
CA GLY A 223 -50.81 -66.52 12.13
C GLY A 223 -49.45 -65.84 11.91
N ALA A 224 -48.40 -66.63 11.65
CA ALA A 224 -47.01 -66.16 11.53
C ALA A 224 -46.79 -65.09 10.44
N LYS A 225 -47.64 -65.08 9.40
CA LYS A 225 -47.58 -64.06 8.34
C LYS A 225 -48.00 -62.69 8.85
N LYS A 226 -49.04 -62.61 9.69
CA LYS A 226 -49.49 -61.37 10.33
C LYS A 226 -48.39 -60.78 11.21
N GLN A 227 -47.76 -61.63 12.01
CA GLN A 227 -46.68 -61.24 12.91
C GLN A 227 -45.44 -60.73 12.14
N ALA A 228 -45.06 -61.40 11.04
CA ALA A 228 -43.97 -60.94 10.18
C ALA A 228 -44.27 -59.58 9.52
N SER A 229 -45.51 -59.34 9.08
CA SER A 229 -45.93 -58.04 8.55
C SER A 229 -45.90 -56.95 9.62
N GLN A 230 -46.44 -57.20 10.82
CA GLN A 230 -46.42 -56.24 11.92
C GLN A 230 -44.98 -55.90 12.35
N THR A 231 -44.08 -56.89 12.42
CA THR A 231 -42.65 -56.63 12.68
C THR A 231 -42.01 -55.78 11.59
N ALA A 232 -42.28 -56.07 10.33
CA ALA A 232 -41.72 -55.30 9.23
C ALA A 232 -42.22 -53.85 9.22
N GLU A 233 -43.50 -53.63 9.52
CA GLU A 233 -44.11 -52.30 9.62
C GLU A 233 -43.59 -51.51 10.83
N ALA A 234 -43.36 -52.15 11.98
CA ALA A 234 -42.68 -51.51 13.12
C ALA A 234 -41.25 -51.08 12.76
N LYS A 235 -40.50 -51.95 12.07
CA LYS A 235 -39.14 -51.65 11.59
C LYS A 235 -39.13 -50.49 10.62
N VAL A 236 -40.11 -50.43 9.73
CA VAL A 236 -40.26 -49.34 8.77
C VAL A 236 -40.43 -48.00 9.49
N ILE A 237 -41.34 -47.89 10.48
CA ILE A 237 -41.53 -46.67 11.27
C ILE A 237 -40.24 -46.29 12.02
N ALA A 238 -39.58 -47.28 12.63
CA ALA A 238 -38.34 -47.09 13.39
C ALA A 238 -37.19 -46.51 12.53
N TYR A 239 -36.91 -47.12 11.37
CA TYR A 239 -35.86 -46.62 10.46
C TYR A 239 -36.21 -45.24 9.91
N SER A 240 -37.48 -44.97 9.60
CA SER A 240 -37.92 -43.66 9.15
C SER A 240 -37.77 -42.57 10.21
N ASN A 241 -38.02 -42.89 11.48
CA ASN A 241 -37.74 -41.99 12.59
C ASN A 241 -36.24 -41.65 12.69
N TYR A 242 -35.37 -42.67 12.66
CA TYR A 242 -33.92 -42.46 12.65
C TYR A 242 -33.47 -41.58 11.49
N ILE A 243 -33.91 -41.87 10.25
CA ILE A 243 -33.59 -41.07 9.06
C ILE A 243 -34.03 -39.61 9.22
N ASN A 244 -35.23 -39.36 9.77
CA ASN A 244 -35.70 -38.00 10.03
C ASN A 244 -34.82 -37.26 11.05
N LYS A 245 -34.32 -37.94 12.09
CA LYS A 245 -33.41 -37.34 13.08
C LYS A 245 -32.02 -37.04 12.51
N VAL A 246 -31.48 -37.93 11.66
CA VAL A 246 -30.24 -37.65 10.91
C VAL A 246 -30.39 -36.37 10.07
N LEU A 247 -31.53 -36.20 9.39
CA LEU A 247 -31.80 -35.00 8.58
C LEU A 247 -31.98 -33.73 9.43
N ASP A 248 -32.55 -33.85 10.62
CA ASP A 248 -32.70 -32.74 11.57
C ASP A 248 -31.35 -32.24 12.07
N VAL A 249 -30.43 -33.15 12.45
CA VAL A 249 -29.04 -32.83 12.80
C VAL A 249 -28.37 -32.02 11.70
N LYS A 250 -28.47 -32.48 10.44
CA LYS A 250 -27.89 -31.76 9.30
C LYS A 250 -28.51 -30.39 9.08
N THR A 251 -29.81 -30.24 9.30
CA THR A 251 -30.49 -28.94 9.22
C THR A 251 -29.94 -27.96 10.26
N LYS A 252 -29.77 -28.41 11.51
CA LYS A 252 -29.23 -27.58 12.59
C LYS A 252 -27.75 -27.22 12.38
N GLU A 253 -26.93 -28.14 11.90
CA GLU A 253 -25.53 -27.88 11.54
C GLU A 253 -25.41 -26.77 10.48
N LEU A 254 -26.25 -26.83 9.42
CA LEU A 254 -26.28 -25.82 8.36
C LEU A 254 -26.72 -24.45 8.87
N GLN A 255 -27.71 -24.40 9.77
CA GLN A 255 -28.14 -23.18 10.44
C GLN A 255 -27.00 -22.54 11.23
N LEU A 256 -26.29 -23.33 12.04
CA LEU A 256 -25.15 -22.86 12.84
C LEU A 256 -24.04 -22.29 11.95
N GLU A 257 -23.68 -23.00 10.89
CA GLU A 257 -22.62 -22.57 9.97
C GLU A 257 -22.93 -21.23 9.32
N SER A 258 -24.17 -21.01 8.89
CA SER A 258 -24.52 -19.73 8.30
C SER A 258 -24.56 -18.60 9.31
N VAL A 259 -25.12 -18.81 10.51
CA VAL A 259 -25.12 -17.78 11.56
C VAL A 259 -23.70 -17.36 11.87
N ARG A 260 -22.78 -18.32 12.02
CA ARG A 260 -21.35 -18.06 12.21
C ARG A 260 -20.79 -17.18 11.09
N ASN A 261 -21.03 -17.52 9.82
CA ASN A 261 -20.49 -16.78 8.69
C ASN A 261 -21.04 -15.35 8.57
N ILE A 262 -22.30 -15.11 8.96
CA ILE A 262 -22.90 -13.77 9.04
C ILE A 262 -22.20 -12.93 10.11
N VAL A 263 -22.00 -13.50 11.30
CA VAL A 263 -21.28 -12.82 12.39
C VAL A 263 -19.87 -12.45 11.94
N ILE A 264 -19.15 -13.41 11.35
CA ILE A 264 -17.80 -13.17 10.85
C ILE A 264 -17.82 -12.07 9.81
N ASN A 265 -18.67 -12.14 8.78
CA ASN A 265 -18.72 -11.16 7.71
C ASN A 265 -18.88 -9.72 8.23
N ASN A 266 -19.70 -9.55 9.26
CA ASN A 266 -20.06 -8.23 9.80
C ASN A 266 -19.29 -7.82 11.05
N ILE A 267 -18.28 -8.59 11.48
CA ILE A 267 -17.54 -8.34 12.73
C ILE A 267 -16.83 -6.98 12.74
N SER A 268 -16.41 -6.46 11.58
CA SER A 268 -15.78 -5.14 11.47
C SER A 268 -16.71 -4.00 11.90
N THR A 269 -18.02 -4.16 11.71
CA THR A 269 -19.02 -3.18 12.16
C THR A 269 -19.10 -3.16 13.68
N VAL A 270 -19.06 -4.33 14.31
CA VAL A 270 -19.05 -4.46 15.78
C VAL A 270 -17.79 -3.83 16.35
N LEU A 271 -16.62 -4.18 15.81
CA LEU A 271 -15.33 -3.65 16.26
C LEU A 271 -15.21 -2.12 16.05
N GLY A 272 -15.68 -1.61 14.91
CA GLY A 272 -15.64 -0.16 14.65
C GLY A 272 -16.51 0.67 15.60
N GLN A 273 -17.53 0.08 16.20
CA GLN A 273 -18.37 0.76 17.20
C GLN A 273 -17.85 0.58 18.62
N THR A 274 -17.22 -0.56 18.95
CA THR A 274 -16.51 -0.72 20.23
C THR A 274 -15.39 0.32 20.37
N ASP A 275 -14.67 0.61 19.27
CA ASP A 275 -13.60 1.62 19.24
C ASP A 275 -14.10 3.07 19.48
N GLN A 276 -15.38 3.36 19.18
CA GLN A 276 -15.95 4.70 19.41
C GLN A 276 -16.38 4.94 20.86
N THR A 277 -16.51 3.87 21.64
CA THR A 277 -16.93 3.93 23.05
C THR A 277 -15.77 4.11 24.05
N ASP A 278 -14.53 4.29 23.57
CA ASP A 278 -13.28 4.39 24.35
C ASP A 278 -13.08 5.71 25.13
N GLY A 279 -14.13 6.14 25.83
CA GLY A 279 -14.07 7.04 26.98
C GLY A 279 -14.16 6.31 28.33
N VAL A 280 -14.26 4.98 28.35
CA VAL A 280 -14.44 4.20 29.58
C VAL A 280 -13.26 3.23 29.69
N GLY A 281 -12.40 3.41 30.69
CA GLY A 281 -11.36 2.42 31.01
C GLY A 281 -11.97 1.03 31.22
N VAL A 282 -11.12 0.00 31.34
CA VAL A 282 -11.58 -1.36 31.68
C VAL A 282 -12.21 -1.33 33.08
N THR A 283 -13.49 -0.97 33.15
CA THR A 283 -14.34 -1.21 34.30
C THR A 283 -14.78 -2.66 34.25
N ASP A 284 -15.07 -3.24 35.41
CA ASP A 284 -15.37 -4.67 35.54
C ASP A 284 -16.60 -5.12 34.71
N ASP A 285 -17.41 -4.19 34.19
CA ASP A 285 -18.63 -4.43 33.40
C ASP A 285 -18.72 -3.63 32.07
N GLY A 286 -17.59 -3.18 31.50
CA GLY A 286 -17.56 -2.30 30.30
C GLY A 286 -17.35 -2.99 28.94
N VAL A 287 -17.58 -2.25 27.84
CA VAL A 287 -17.37 -2.70 26.44
C VAL A 287 -15.97 -3.27 26.22
N GLY A 288 -14.93 -2.62 26.77
CA GLY A 288 -13.54 -3.07 26.65
C GLY A 288 -13.27 -4.45 27.27
N LYS A 289 -13.90 -4.78 28.40
CA LYS A 289 -13.82 -6.12 28.99
C LYS A 289 -14.50 -7.16 28.10
N ASN A 290 -15.70 -6.85 27.60
CA ASN A 290 -16.45 -7.80 26.77
C ASN A 290 -15.76 -8.04 25.42
N LEU A 291 -15.09 -7.04 24.85
CA LEU A 291 -14.26 -7.20 23.66
C LEU A 291 -13.06 -8.12 23.93
N LYS A 292 -12.40 -7.94 25.09
CA LYS A 292 -11.32 -8.82 25.51
C LYS A 292 -11.80 -10.27 25.72
N ASP A 293 -12.91 -10.46 26.43
CA ASP A 293 -13.48 -11.78 26.68
C ASP A 293 -13.86 -12.48 25.36
N PHE A 294 -14.40 -11.74 24.39
CA PHE A 294 -14.70 -12.26 23.06
C PHE A 294 -13.43 -12.69 22.30
N LYS A 295 -12.39 -11.87 22.33
CA LYS A 295 -11.08 -12.21 21.74
C LYS A 295 -10.46 -13.46 22.37
N ASP A 296 -10.43 -13.53 23.70
CA ASP A 296 -9.90 -14.69 24.43
C ASP A 296 -10.69 -15.97 24.11
N ALA A 297 -12.02 -15.86 23.93
CA ALA A 297 -12.86 -16.97 23.51
C ALA A 297 -12.56 -17.40 22.06
N TYR A 298 -12.30 -16.45 21.16
CA TYR A 298 -11.91 -16.74 19.78
C TYR A 298 -10.58 -17.49 19.71
N ASP A 299 -9.57 -17.04 20.47
CA ASP A 299 -8.27 -17.69 20.48
C ASP A 299 -8.37 -19.15 20.96
N LYS A 300 -9.20 -19.42 21.98
CA LYS A 300 -9.49 -20.79 22.44
C LYS A 300 -10.19 -21.63 21.37
N TRP A 301 -11.21 -21.08 20.71
CA TRP A 301 -11.91 -21.77 19.63
C TRP A 301 -11.00 -22.08 18.44
N ASN A 302 -10.09 -21.17 18.12
CA ASN A 302 -9.12 -21.35 17.04
C ASN A 302 -8.05 -22.41 17.38
N GLN A 303 -7.67 -22.53 18.66
CA GLN A 303 -6.70 -23.52 19.15
C GLN A 303 -7.31 -24.91 19.39
N ALA A 304 -8.64 -25.04 19.45
CA ALA A 304 -9.32 -26.32 19.63
C ALA A 304 -9.07 -27.25 18.43
N THR A 305 -8.59 -28.47 18.73
CA THR A 305 -8.18 -29.45 17.71
C THR A 305 -9.17 -30.61 17.54
N SER A 306 -9.98 -30.93 18.56
CA SER A 306 -11.02 -31.97 18.47
C SER A 306 -12.39 -31.37 18.14
N PRO A 307 -13.29 -32.11 17.47
CA PRO A 307 -14.65 -31.63 17.18
C PRO A 307 -15.46 -31.28 18.44
N ALA A 308 -15.32 -32.09 19.50
CA ALA A 308 -16.02 -31.87 20.76
C ALA A 308 -15.53 -30.60 21.47
N ASP A 309 -14.21 -30.43 21.59
CA ASP A 309 -13.63 -29.21 22.19
C ASP A 309 -13.99 -27.97 21.39
N LYS A 310 -14.07 -28.09 20.06
CA LYS A 310 -14.42 -26.99 19.17
C LYS A 310 -15.89 -26.58 19.31
N ALA A 311 -16.80 -27.54 19.50
CA ALA A 311 -18.21 -27.25 19.77
C ALA A 311 -18.39 -26.50 21.12
N THR A 312 -17.76 -26.99 22.19
CA THR A 312 -17.80 -26.32 23.50
C THR A 312 -17.15 -24.93 23.45
N ALA A 313 -16.00 -24.80 22.78
CA ALA A 313 -15.33 -23.50 22.63
C ALA A 313 -16.17 -22.52 21.80
N GLU A 314 -16.95 -23.01 20.84
CA GLU A 314 -17.82 -22.18 20.01
C GLU A 314 -19.03 -21.65 20.80
N ASN A 315 -19.62 -22.45 21.69
CA ASN A 315 -20.68 -21.96 22.58
C ASN A 315 -20.18 -20.78 23.42
N ASN A 316 -19.00 -20.94 24.04
CA ASN A 316 -18.38 -19.85 24.79
C ASN A 316 -18.09 -18.63 23.89
N LEU A 317 -17.60 -18.83 22.66
CA LEU A 317 -17.40 -17.73 21.69
C LEU A 317 -18.72 -16.99 21.38
N ALA A 318 -19.80 -17.73 21.11
CA ALA A 318 -21.13 -17.17 20.84
C ALA A 318 -21.66 -16.38 22.04
N THR A 319 -21.53 -16.91 23.26
CA THR A 319 -21.92 -16.21 24.49
C THR A 319 -21.14 -14.91 24.68
N LYS A 320 -19.81 -14.92 24.47
CA LYS A 320 -19.00 -13.70 24.60
C LYS A 320 -19.32 -12.67 23.51
N PHE A 321 -19.63 -13.11 22.31
CA PHE A 321 -20.12 -12.24 21.25
C PHE A 321 -21.47 -11.58 21.63
N GLN A 322 -22.41 -12.35 22.17
CA GLN A 322 -23.70 -11.85 22.63
C GLN A 322 -23.55 -10.80 23.73
N MET A 323 -22.67 -11.03 24.70
CA MET A 323 -22.35 -10.05 25.74
C MET A 323 -21.79 -8.75 25.14
N LEU A 324 -20.86 -8.86 24.18
CA LEU A 324 -20.27 -7.71 23.51
C LEU A 324 -21.34 -6.86 22.82
N VAL A 325 -22.16 -7.49 21.97
CA VAL A 325 -23.20 -6.79 21.18
C VAL A 325 -24.22 -6.10 22.07
N LYS A 326 -24.72 -6.77 23.13
CA LYS A 326 -25.69 -6.20 24.09
C LYS A 326 -25.15 -4.96 24.80
N THR A 327 -23.84 -4.91 25.03
CA THR A 327 -23.21 -3.77 25.71
C THR A 327 -23.02 -2.58 24.76
N THR A 328 -22.86 -2.84 23.47
CA THR A 328 -22.61 -1.82 22.44
C THR A 328 -23.87 -1.17 21.84
N GLY A 329 -25.06 -1.79 21.95
CA GLY A 329 -26.33 -1.21 21.48
C GLY A 329 -26.43 -1.04 19.95
N ILE A 330 -25.77 -1.90 19.18
CA ILE A 330 -25.59 -1.74 17.72
C ILE A 330 -26.91 -1.98 16.96
N ALA A 331 -27.32 -0.99 16.19
CA ALA A 331 -28.48 -1.07 15.29
C ALA A 331 -28.16 -1.91 14.03
N GLY A 332 -28.29 -3.22 14.15
CA GLY A 332 -28.41 -4.19 13.05
C GLY A 332 -27.26 -4.33 12.06
N VAL A 333 -27.33 -5.38 11.24
CA VAL A 333 -26.41 -5.67 10.15
C VAL A 333 -26.65 -4.69 9.00
N THR A 334 -25.58 -4.05 8.53
CA THR A 334 -25.60 -3.04 7.46
C THR A 334 -24.89 -3.54 6.20
N GLY A 335 -25.41 -3.15 5.03
CA GLY A 335 -24.85 -3.50 3.72
C GLY A 335 -25.59 -4.63 3.01
N SER A 336 -25.57 -4.59 1.68
CA SER A 336 -26.34 -5.43 0.74
C SER A 336 -26.04 -6.93 0.88
N SER A 337 -26.66 -7.56 1.88
CA SER A 337 -26.61 -9.01 2.17
C SER A 337 -28.01 -9.49 2.57
N THR A 338 -28.26 -10.80 2.60
CA THR A 338 -29.57 -11.33 3.05
C THR A 338 -29.87 -11.09 4.53
N ALA A 339 -28.88 -10.60 5.30
CA ALA A 339 -29.04 -10.25 6.70
C ALA A 339 -29.18 -8.74 6.93
N GLU A 340 -29.22 -7.92 5.87
CA GLU A 340 -29.43 -6.47 5.99
C GLU A 340 -30.70 -6.17 6.81
N GLY A 341 -30.56 -5.39 7.88
CA GLY A 341 -31.65 -5.06 8.80
C GLY A 341 -31.87 -6.04 9.96
N VAL A 342 -31.14 -7.16 10.04
CA VAL A 342 -31.19 -8.07 11.20
C VAL A 342 -30.44 -7.46 12.37
N GLU A 343 -31.08 -7.36 13.54
CA GLU A 343 -30.42 -6.92 14.78
C GLU A 343 -29.30 -7.88 15.19
N PHE A 344 -28.11 -7.36 15.49
CA PHE A 344 -26.98 -8.20 15.91
C PHE A 344 -27.27 -8.96 17.21
N GLU A 345 -28.11 -8.42 18.10
CA GLU A 345 -28.54 -9.13 19.31
C GLU A 345 -29.31 -10.41 18.96
N LYS A 346 -30.22 -10.33 17.99
CA LYS A 346 -30.99 -11.48 17.50
C LYS A 346 -30.09 -12.53 16.86
N LEU A 347 -29.11 -12.09 16.07
CA LEU A 347 -28.12 -12.99 15.48
C LEU A 347 -27.26 -13.67 16.55
N ALA A 348 -26.87 -12.95 17.60
CA ALA A 348 -26.12 -13.50 18.71
C ALA A 348 -26.95 -14.49 19.55
N ASP A 349 -28.23 -14.18 19.81
CA ASP A 349 -29.18 -15.08 20.49
C ASP A 349 -29.34 -16.40 19.72
N ALA A 350 -29.46 -16.32 18.39
CA ALA A 350 -29.52 -17.50 17.53
C ALA A 350 -28.24 -18.34 17.59
N TRP A 351 -27.07 -17.71 17.56
CA TRP A 351 -25.78 -18.41 17.64
C TRP A 351 -25.62 -19.16 18.97
N VAL A 352 -25.99 -18.51 20.08
CA VAL A 352 -26.00 -19.12 21.42
C VAL A 352 -26.96 -20.31 21.47
N THR A 353 -28.18 -20.15 20.94
CA THR A 353 -29.19 -21.23 20.94
C THR A 353 -28.73 -22.47 20.18
N LEU A 354 -28.13 -22.28 19.00
CA LEU A 354 -27.67 -23.38 18.14
C LEU A 354 -26.45 -24.12 18.70
N THR A 355 -25.62 -23.44 19.49
CA THR A 355 -24.39 -24.00 20.09
C THR A 355 -24.59 -24.56 21.50
N ASP A 356 -25.79 -24.48 22.07
CA ASP A 356 -26.06 -24.87 23.46
C ASP A 356 -25.87 -26.38 23.71
N ASP A 357 -25.41 -26.72 24.92
CA ASP A 357 -25.07 -28.09 25.36
C ASP A 357 -26.31 -28.90 25.80
N LYS A 358 -27.37 -28.90 24.98
CA LYS A 358 -28.62 -29.71 25.07
C LYS A 358 -29.77 -29.15 25.92
N SER A 359 -29.67 -27.92 26.44
CA SER A 359 -30.76 -27.32 27.22
C SER A 359 -31.89 -26.75 26.37
N THR A 360 -31.63 -26.50 25.07
CA THR A 360 -32.59 -25.99 24.10
C THR A 360 -32.94 -27.04 23.04
N GLU A 361 -34.22 -27.14 22.66
CA GLU A 361 -34.69 -28.08 21.62
C GLU A 361 -34.12 -27.78 20.23
N ASP A 362 -33.70 -26.54 19.99
CA ASP A 362 -33.17 -26.08 18.71
C ASP A 362 -31.65 -26.22 18.54
N SER A 363 -30.93 -26.71 19.56
CA SER A 363 -29.47 -26.87 19.50
C SER A 363 -29.04 -28.06 18.64
N VAL A 364 -27.84 -27.95 18.06
CA VAL A 364 -27.20 -29.07 17.34
C VAL A 364 -26.97 -30.26 18.28
N ALA A 365 -26.54 -30.01 19.51
CA ALA A 365 -26.26 -31.05 20.49
C ALA A 365 -27.53 -31.85 20.86
N GLN A 366 -28.69 -31.19 20.95
CA GLN A 366 -29.96 -31.86 21.23
C GLN A 366 -30.46 -32.68 20.02
N ALA A 367 -30.27 -32.18 18.80
CA ALA A 367 -30.58 -32.94 17.60
C ALA A 367 -29.72 -34.23 17.53
N ILE A 368 -28.43 -34.15 17.83
CA ILE A 368 -27.52 -35.32 17.87
C ILE A 368 -27.96 -36.31 18.96
N ALA A 369 -28.36 -35.81 20.12
CA ALA A 369 -28.88 -36.67 21.18
C ALA A 369 -30.17 -37.40 20.75
N ALA A 370 -31.07 -36.71 20.04
CA ALA A 370 -32.28 -37.31 19.48
C ALA A 370 -31.99 -38.34 18.38
N GLU A 371 -30.98 -38.10 17.54
CA GLU A 371 -30.49 -39.08 16.55
C GLU A 371 -29.98 -40.34 17.23
N HIS A 372 -29.10 -40.22 18.25
CA HIS A 372 -28.57 -41.36 18.98
C HIS A 372 -29.68 -42.20 19.64
N VAL A 373 -30.67 -41.55 20.25
CA VAL A 373 -31.83 -42.23 20.83
C VAL A 373 -32.68 -42.92 19.77
N ALA A 374 -32.82 -42.32 18.58
CA ALA A 374 -33.54 -42.93 17.47
C ALA A 374 -32.78 -44.10 16.84
N MET A 375 -31.46 -44.19 17.01
CA MET A 375 -30.60 -45.25 16.46
C MET A 375 -30.65 -46.54 17.30
N ASP A 376 -30.93 -46.47 18.59
CA ASP A 376 -31.00 -47.62 19.49
C ASP A 376 -32.46 -48.10 19.63
N PHE A 377 -32.85 -49.13 18.87
CA PHE A 377 -34.23 -49.61 18.85
C PHE A 377 -34.56 -50.49 20.07
N VAL A 378 -33.54 -51.01 20.76
CA VAL A 378 -33.70 -52.06 21.77
C VAL A 378 -33.71 -51.47 23.18
N HIS A 379 -32.75 -50.60 23.48
CA HIS A 379 -32.51 -50.12 24.84
C HIS A 379 -33.25 -48.81 25.12
N GLU A 380 -33.40 -47.95 24.12
CA GLU A 380 -34.05 -46.65 24.27
C GLU A 380 -35.56 -46.74 24.00
N LYS A 381 -36.37 -46.22 24.94
CA LYS A 381 -37.84 -46.30 24.89
C LYS A 381 -38.55 -44.97 25.14
N GLY A 382 -37.78 -43.92 25.39
CA GLY A 382 -38.27 -42.59 25.74
C GLY A 382 -38.51 -41.68 24.53
N LYS A 383 -38.48 -40.36 24.76
CA LYS A 383 -38.66 -39.34 23.72
C LYS A 383 -37.67 -39.53 22.57
N ASN A 384 -38.12 -39.45 21.33
CA ASN A 384 -37.41 -39.71 20.06
C ASN A 384 -37.04 -41.16 19.74
N SER A 385 -37.33 -42.13 20.62
CA SER A 385 -36.99 -43.55 20.38
C SER A 385 -37.84 -44.17 19.27
N ALA A 386 -37.34 -45.26 18.67
CA ALA A 386 -38.11 -46.08 17.73
C ALA A 386 -39.44 -46.57 18.32
N GLN A 387 -39.42 -47.01 19.59
CA GLN A 387 -40.61 -47.47 20.30
C GLN A 387 -41.66 -46.36 20.44
N GLN A 388 -41.24 -45.15 20.78
CA GLN A 388 -42.16 -44.02 20.87
C GLN A 388 -42.75 -43.66 19.51
N ALA A 389 -41.93 -43.61 18.45
CA ALA A 389 -42.39 -43.30 17.11
C ALA A 389 -43.45 -44.29 16.61
N VAL A 390 -43.32 -45.58 16.93
CA VAL A 390 -44.33 -46.59 16.63
C VAL A 390 -45.61 -46.38 17.46
N ASN A 391 -45.48 -46.03 18.74
CA ASN A 391 -46.63 -45.81 19.62
C ASN A 391 -47.41 -44.52 19.31
N GLU A 392 -46.73 -43.47 18.83
CA GLU A 392 -47.31 -42.15 18.54
C GLU A 392 -48.08 -42.09 17.22
N LEU A 393 -47.88 -43.09 16.34
CA LEU A 393 -48.61 -43.18 15.08
C LEU A 393 -50.09 -43.52 15.34
N SER A 394 -50.97 -42.55 15.10
CA SER A 394 -52.40 -42.68 15.40
C SER A 394 -53.11 -43.74 14.55
N GLY A 395 -54.14 -44.39 15.11
CA GLY A 395 -55.03 -45.30 14.37
C GLY A 395 -54.62 -46.78 14.41
N ARG A 396 -54.40 -47.39 13.25
CA ARG A 396 -54.23 -48.86 13.08
C ARG A 396 -52.90 -49.40 13.63
N HIS A 397 -51.99 -48.52 14.04
CA HIS A 397 -50.59 -48.84 14.35
C HIS A 397 -50.22 -48.74 15.84
N SER A 398 -51.09 -48.18 16.69
CA SER A 398 -50.80 -47.93 18.12
C SER A 398 -50.56 -49.20 18.95
N ASN A 399 -50.95 -50.38 18.45
CA ASN A 399 -50.74 -51.68 19.08
C ASN A 399 -49.81 -52.60 18.26
N LEU A 400 -49.05 -52.07 17.29
CA LEU A 400 -48.24 -52.88 16.37
C LEU A 400 -47.23 -53.78 17.10
N LEU A 401 -46.62 -53.24 18.15
CA LEU A 401 -45.56 -53.88 18.91
C LEU A 401 -46.08 -54.85 19.98
N ALA A 402 -47.40 -54.93 20.20
CA ALA A 402 -47.98 -55.90 21.13
C ALA A 402 -47.94 -57.34 20.56
N ASP A 403 -48.07 -57.47 19.24
CA ASP A 403 -48.11 -58.76 18.54
C ASP A 403 -46.87 -59.01 17.66
N ALA A 404 -46.06 -57.99 17.36
CA ALA A 404 -44.84 -58.10 16.57
C ALA A 404 -43.69 -58.78 17.34
N ASN A 405 -42.73 -59.34 16.62
CA ASN A 405 -41.43 -59.69 17.21
C ASN A 405 -40.75 -58.41 17.76
N PRO A 406 -40.14 -58.48 18.96
CA PRO A 406 -39.38 -57.37 19.50
C PRO A 406 -38.18 -57.04 18.60
N PHE A 407 -37.74 -55.78 18.63
CA PHE A 407 -36.48 -55.39 18.01
C PHE A 407 -35.30 -56.14 18.63
N SER A 408 -34.28 -56.39 17.82
CA SER A 408 -33.01 -56.97 18.22
C SER A 408 -31.87 -56.02 17.90
N GLU A 409 -30.71 -56.20 18.52
CA GLU A 409 -29.53 -55.34 18.26
C GLU A 409 -29.11 -55.35 16.77
N ASN A 410 -29.46 -56.40 16.03
CA ASN A 410 -29.20 -56.47 14.58
C ASN A 410 -30.08 -55.50 13.78
N ASP A 411 -31.19 -55.05 14.36
CA ASP A 411 -32.09 -54.07 13.77
C ASP A 411 -31.55 -52.65 13.91
N ASP A 412 -30.74 -52.35 14.93
CA ASP A 412 -30.18 -51.01 15.14
C ASP A 412 -29.35 -50.56 13.92
N PRO A 413 -29.71 -49.47 13.24
CA PRO A 413 -28.95 -48.99 12.08
C PRO A 413 -27.56 -48.51 12.51
N LYS A 414 -26.55 -48.83 11.71
CA LYS A 414 -25.17 -48.34 11.93
C LYS A 414 -24.94 -46.92 11.43
N ASP A 415 -25.64 -46.57 10.36
CA ASP A 415 -25.60 -45.26 9.70
C ASP A 415 -26.83 -45.11 8.79
N LEU A 416 -26.92 -43.98 8.08
CA LEU A 416 -28.00 -43.70 7.14
C LEU A 416 -28.09 -44.72 5.99
N ASN A 417 -26.98 -45.25 5.49
CA ASN A 417 -26.97 -46.24 4.41
C ASN A 417 -27.47 -47.61 4.87
N ASP A 418 -27.07 -48.02 6.07
CA ASP A 418 -27.56 -49.23 6.73
C ASP A 418 -29.06 -49.09 7.02
N ALA A 419 -29.51 -47.94 7.53
CA ALA A 419 -30.92 -47.65 7.75
C ALA A 419 -31.75 -47.74 6.45
N LEU A 420 -31.29 -47.13 5.36
CA LEU A 420 -31.97 -47.21 4.05
C LEU A 420 -32.00 -48.65 3.50
N SER A 421 -30.94 -49.43 3.74
CA SER A 421 -30.85 -50.83 3.32
C SER A 421 -31.79 -51.74 4.11
N LYS A 422 -31.83 -51.56 5.43
CA LYS A 422 -32.72 -52.29 6.33
C LYS A 422 -34.18 -51.90 6.16
N LEU A 423 -34.46 -50.62 5.89
CA LEU A 423 -35.77 -50.12 5.48
C LEU A 423 -36.25 -50.85 4.22
N LYS A 424 -35.41 -50.95 3.18
CA LYS A 424 -35.73 -51.73 1.98
C LYS A 424 -36.06 -53.20 2.29
N ALA A 425 -35.29 -53.84 3.17
CA ALA A 425 -35.52 -55.24 3.55
C ALA A 425 -36.86 -55.41 4.28
N ALA A 426 -37.20 -54.51 5.20
CA ALA A 426 -38.48 -54.51 5.90
C ALA A 426 -39.64 -54.34 4.91
N TYR A 427 -39.51 -53.46 3.92
CA TYR A 427 -40.50 -53.33 2.85
C TYR A 427 -40.68 -54.58 1.99
N GLN A 428 -39.59 -55.27 1.64
CA GLN A 428 -39.67 -56.51 0.88
C GLN A 428 -40.47 -57.60 1.61
N VAL A 429 -40.50 -57.57 2.95
CA VAL A 429 -41.34 -58.45 3.77
C VAL A 429 -42.81 -58.05 3.69
N LEU A 430 -43.13 -56.75 3.80
CA LEU A 430 -44.50 -56.24 3.66
C LEU A 430 -45.11 -56.51 2.27
N LEU A 431 -44.26 -56.52 1.26
CA LEU A 431 -44.61 -56.65 -0.15
C LEU A 431 -44.52 -58.08 -0.71
N ASN A 432 -44.45 -59.11 0.13
CA ASN A 432 -44.34 -60.47 -0.35
C ASN A 432 -45.64 -60.91 -1.08
N LYS A 433 -45.49 -61.63 -2.21
CA LYS A 433 -46.61 -62.16 -3.03
C LYS A 433 -47.62 -63.02 -2.25
N ASP A 434 -47.20 -63.59 -1.11
CA ASP A 434 -48.03 -64.46 -0.28
C ASP A 434 -48.88 -63.70 0.77
N THR A 435 -48.90 -62.36 0.73
CA THR A 435 -49.60 -61.45 1.67
C THR A 435 -50.53 -60.39 1.02
N GLY A 436 -50.80 -60.44 -0.29
CA GLY A 436 -51.98 -59.79 -0.89
C GLY A 436 -51.78 -58.48 -1.68
N ALA A 437 -50.57 -57.95 -1.82
CA ALA A 437 -50.30 -56.78 -2.68
C ALA A 437 -50.36 -57.15 -4.17
N ASN A 438 -51.01 -56.30 -4.98
CA ASN A 438 -51.04 -56.49 -6.43
C ASN A 438 -49.74 -55.97 -7.10
N PRO A 439 -49.39 -56.43 -8.32
CA PRO A 439 -48.16 -56.01 -9.01
C PRO A 439 -47.99 -54.49 -9.20
N THR A 440 -49.10 -53.75 -9.28
CA THR A 440 -49.10 -52.29 -9.41
C THR A 440 -48.65 -51.61 -8.12
N GLU A 441 -49.11 -52.08 -6.96
CA GLU A 441 -48.69 -51.58 -5.64
C GLU A 441 -47.19 -51.85 -5.40
N LEU A 442 -46.71 -53.04 -5.77
CA LEU A 442 -45.29 -53.40 -5.71
C LEU A 442 -44.41 -52.46 -6.54
N THR A 443 -44.88 -52.10 -7.73
CA THR A 443 -44.17 -51.20 -8.64
C THR A 443 -44.15 -49.77 -8.11
N LYS A 444 -45.28 -49.28 -7.56
CA LYS A 444 -45.39 -47.94 -6.94
C LYS A 444 -44.41 -47.80 -5.77
N LEU A 445 -44.38 -48.76 -4.84
CA LEU A 445 -43.49 -48.70 -3.68
C LEU A 445 -42.00 -48.89 -4.04
N ALA A 446 -41.68 -49.80 -4.96
CA ALA A 446 -40.31 -49.91 -5.47
C ALA A 446 -39.82 -48.59 -6.08
N SER A 447 -40.71 -47.84 -6.74
CA SER A 447 -40.40 -46.52 -7.29
C SER A 447 -40.15 -45.47 -6.21
N LEU A 448 -40.93 -45.46 -5.12
CA LEU A 448 -40.71 -44.56 -3.97
C LEU A 448 -39.37 -44.84 -3.28
N ILE A 449 -39.03 -46.12 -3.06
CA ILE A 449 -37.74 -46.52 -2.48
C ILE A 449 -36.58 -46.14 -3.41
N GLN A 450 -36.73 -46.39 -4.72
CA GLN A 450 -35.72 -46.00 -5.69
C GLN A 450 -35.53 -44.48 -5.69
N LYS A 451 -36.62 -43.70 -5.60
CA LYS A 451 -36.54 -42.25 -5.50
C LYS A 451 -35.78 -41.78 -4.26
N VAL A 452 -36.03 -42.37 -3.09
CA VAL A 452 -35.26 -42.07 -1.86
C VAL A 452 -33.77 -42.39 -2.06
N LYS A 453 -33.44 -43.49 -2.72
CA LYS A 453 -32.05 -43.85 -3.02
C LYS A 453 -31.38 -42.91 -4.00
N ASP A 454 -32.10 -42.50 -5.04
CA ASP A 454 -31.61 -41.56 -6.04
C ASP A 454 -31.35 -40.19 -5.41
N ASP A 455 -32.29 -39.70 -4.59
CA ASP A 455 -32.15 -38.43 -3.85
C ASP A 455 -31.00 -38.50 -2.82
N HIS A 456 -30.81 -39.64 -2.16
CA HIS A 456 -29.65 -39.86 -1.29
C HIS A 456 -28.33 -39.85 -2.08
N SER A 457 -28.28 -40.51 -3.23
CA SER A 457 -27.10 -40.50 -4.11
C SER A 457 -26.79 -39.10 -4.62
N GLN A 458 -27.81 -38.30 -4.93
CA GLN A 458 -27.65 -36.90 -5.31
C GLN A 458 -27.07 -36.08 -4.14
N LEU A 459 -27.61 -36.24 -2.93
CA LEU A 459 -27.11 -35.60 -1.73
C LEU A 459 -25.63 -35.94 -1.49
N SER A 460 -25.27 -37.22 -1.53
CA SER A 460 -23.87 -37.66 -1.36
C SER A 460 -22.95 -37.09 -2.44
N GLY A 461 -23.42 -36.94 -3.67
CA GLY A 461 -22.65 -36.31 -4.75
C GLY A 461 -22.34 -34.84 -4.49
N ILE A 462 -23.25 -34.11 -3.85
CA ILE A 462 -23.09 -32.67 -3.53
C ILE A 462 -22.29 -32.46 -2.22
N GLN A 463 -22.37 -33.40 -1.27
CA GLN A 463 -21.69 -33.31 0.03
C GLN A 463 -20.17 -33.14 -0.08
N ALA A 464 -19.54 -33.72 -1.11
CA ALA A 464 -18.11 -33.58 -1.35
C ALA A 464 -17.73 -32.13 -1.66
N ASP A 465 -18.35 -31.50 -2.67
CA ASP A 465 -18.15 -30.09 -3.04
C ASP A 465 -18.49 -29.15 -1.88
N TYR A 466 -19.56 -29.45 -1.14
CA TYR A 466 -19.94 -28.67 0.03
C TYR A 466 -18.89 -28.69 1.15
N THR A 467 -18.43 -29.89 1.53
CA THR A 467 -17.46 -30.07 2.62
C THR A 467 -16.14 -29.40 2.30
N GLN A 468 -15.75 -29.48 1.03
CA GLN A 468 -14.63 -28.76 0.48
C GLN A 468 -14.85 -27.25 0.70
N LYS A 469 -15.83 -26.63 0.03
CA LYS A 469 -16.01 -25.16 0.09
C LYS A 469 -16.21 -24.63 1.51
N LYS A 470 -16.81 -25.45 2.38
CA LYS A 470 -16.96 -25.16 3.81
C LYS A 470 -15.61 -25.01 4.50
N LEU A 471 -14.65 -25.91 4.23
CA LEU A 471 -13.30 -25.81 4.76
C LEU A 471 -12.59 -24.55 4.26
N ALA A 472 -12.69 -24.24 2.96
CA ALA A 472 -12.09 -23.03 2.38
C ALA A 472 -12.66 -21.74 3.02
N LEU A 473 -13.99 -21.68 3.16
CA LEU A 473 -14.67 -20.56 3.83
C LEU A 473 -14.27 -20.43 5.30
N GLN A 474 -14.16 -21.54 6.03
CA GLN A 474 -13.67 -21.55 7.42
C GLN A 474 -12.24 -21.02 7.53
N GLN A 475 -11.33 -21.47 6.66
CA GLN A 475 -9.94 -21.00 6.65
C GLN A 475 -9.84 -19.50 6.34
N ALA A 476 -10.58 -19.03 5.33
CA ALA A 476 -10.63 -17.60 4.96
C ALA A 476 -11.24 -16.76 6.10
N GLY A 477 -12.30 -17.24 6.74
CA GLY A 477 -12.94 -16.61 7.89
C GLY A 477 -11.99 -16.50 9.09
N THR A 478 -11.29 -17.58 9.43
CA THR A 478 -10.27 -17.60 10.50
C THR A 478 -9.13 -16.63 10.20
N ALA A 479 -8.60 -16.61 8.97
CA ALA A 479 -7.54 -15.68 8.59
C ALA A 479 -7.99 -14.23 8.76
N ARG A 480 -9.19 -13.89 8.28
CA ARG A 480 -9.79 -12.56 8.41
C ARG A 480 -10.03 -12.16 9.87
N LEU A 481 -10.60 -13.06 10.68
CA LEU A 481 -10.83 -12.82 12.11
C LEU A 481 -9.51 -12.60 12.87
N ASN A 482 -8.47 -13.38 12.56
CA ASN A 482 -7.17 -13.19 13.19
C ASN A 482 -6.60 -11.78 12.91
N LEU A 483 -6.75 -11.27 11.69
CA LEU A 483 -6.33 -9.89 11.39
C LEU A 483 -7.12 -8.86 12.18
N LEU A 484 -8.44 -9.04 12.29
CA LEU A 484 -9.34 -8.09 12.95
C LEU A 484 -9.25 -8.13 14.49
N LEU A 485 -9.04 -9.30 15.09
CA LEU A 485 -9.01 -9.46 16.55
C LEU A 485 -7.60 -9.42 17.14
N ASN A 486 -6.60 -9.90 16.40
CA ASN A 486 -5.24 -10.06 16.93
C ASN A 486 -4.25 -9.01 16.42
N GLU A 487 -4.29 -8.65 15.14
CA GLU A 487 -3.34 -7.69 14.56
C GLU A 487 -3.85 -6.25 14.59
N LEU A 488 -5.12 -6.01 14.26
CA LEU A 488 -5.73 -4.66 14.18
C LEU A 488 -5.53 -3.83 15.45
N PRO A 489 -5.82 -4.32 16.67
CA PRO A 489 -5.67 -3.49 17.88
C PRO A 489 -4.22 -3.05 18.11
N GLY A 490 -3.27 -3.93 17.81
CA GLY A 490 -1.85 -3.61 17.93
C GLY A 490 -1.39 -2.56 16.92
N GLN A 491 -1.93 -2.60 15.69
CA GLN A 491 -1.62 -1.60 14.65
C GLN A 491 -2.29 -0.26 14.94
N GLN A 492 -3.55 -0.26 15.41
CA GLN A 492 -4.27 0.94 15.83
C GLN A 492 -3.54 1.63 16.99
N GLN A 493 -3.15 0.87 18.01
CA GLN A 493 -2.42 1.40 19.16
C GLN A 493 -1.08 2.01 18.75
N LYS A 494 -0.29 1.33 17.91
CA LYS A 494 0.98 1.87 17.40
C LYS A 494 0.78 3.19 16.65
N LEU A 495 -0.21 3.24 15.76
CA LEU A 495 -0.52 4.46 15.01
C LEU A 495 -0.96 5.59 15.94
N LEU A 496 -1.89 5.32 16.86
CA LEU A 496 -2.42 6.30 17.81
C LEU A 496 -1.33 6.82 18.75
N THR A 497 -0.48 5.94 19.30
CA THR A 497 0.65 6.35 20.15
C THR A 497 1.61 7.25 19.37
N ALA A 498 1.97 6.89 18.14
CA ALA A 498 2.86 7.71 17.33
C ALA A 498 2.26 9.09 17.00
N TRP A 499 0.96 9.13 16.69
CA TRP A 499 0.23 10.39 16.42
C TRP A 499 0.10 11.27 17.66
N THR A 500 -0.23 10.70 18.81
CA THR A 500 -0.33 11.41 20.10
C THR A 500 1.02 11.95 20.53
N ASN A 501 2.10 11.17 20.36
CA ASN A 501 3.45 11.64 20.64
C ASN A 501 3.83 12.80 19.72
N TYR A 502 3.54 12.71 18.42
CA TYR A 502 3.75 13.81 17.48
C TYR A 502 3.02 15.09 17.90
N GLN A 503 1.73 15.01 18.25
CA GLN A 503 0.96 16.18 18.70
C GLN A 503 1.49 16.73 20.04
N THR A 504 1.91 15.85 20.94
CA THR A 504 2.49 16.22 22.24
C THR A 504 3.80 16.98 22.07
N GLU A 505 4.75 16.45 21.30
CA GLU A 505 6.04 17.11 21.06
C GLU A 505 5.87 18.41 20.26
N LYS A 506 4.93 18.45 19.30
CA LYS A 506 4.56 19.69 18.61
C LYS A 506 4.05 20.74 19.59
N GLY A 507 3.14 20.37 20.49
CA GLY A 507 2.60 21.27 21.52
C GLY A 507 3.67 21.76 22.49
N LYS A 508 4.61 20.89 22.91
CA LYS A 508 5.75 21.29 23.76
C LYS A 508 6.63 22.32 23.08
N LEU A 509 6.96 22.13 21.80
CA LEU A 509 7.73 23.12 21.04
C LEU A 509 6.97 24.45 20.94
N SER A 510 5.70 24.43 20.55
CA SER A 510 4.87 25.64 20.42
C SER A 510 4.71 26.43 21.72
N ASN A 511 4.77 25.77 22.87
CA ASN A 511 4.71 26.42 24.18
C ASN A 511 6.04 27.05 24.62
N ASP A 512 7.17 26.66 24.01
CA ASP A 512 8.46 27.33 24.20
C ASP A 512 8.65 28.38 23.09
N SER A 513 8.25 29.62 23.40
CA SER A 513 8.37 30.74 22.46
C SER A 513 9.81 31.07 22.09
N THR A 514 10.80 30.71 22.91
CA THR A 514 12.22 30.96 22.61
C THR A 514 12.71 29.98 21.54
N ALA A 515 12.46 28.69 21.74
CA ALA A 515 12.77 27.64 20.77
C ALA A 515 12.01 27.83 19.46
N THR A 516 10.70 28.10 19.53
CA THR A 516 9.86 28.36 18.36
C THR A 516 10.36 29.56 17.57
N ASN A 517 10.57 30.72 18.21
CA ASN A 517 11.04 31.92 17.52
C ASN A 517 12.43 31.71 16.90
N ALA A 518 13.34 31.01 17.59
CA ALA A 518 14.67 30.71 17.06
C ALA A 518 14.58 29.79 15.82
N TRP A 519 13.73 28.76 15.86
CA TRP A 519 13.47 27.87 14.74
C TRP A 519 12.84 28.61 13.55
N GLU A 520 11.73 29.32 13.76
CA GLU A 520 11.01 30.03 12.71
C GLU A 520 11.83 31.17 12.09
N THR A 521 12.65 31.87 12.89
CA THR A 521 13.57 32.89 12.36
C THR A 521 14.61 32.27 11.44
N LEU A 522 15.11 31.08 11.76
CA LEU A 522 16.18 30.42 11.00
C LEU A 522 15.65 29.69 9.76
N TYR A 523 14.60 28.89 9.92
CA TYR A 523 14.08 27.98 8.90
C TYR A 523 12.70 28.36 8.35
N GLY A 524 11.93 29.19 9.05
CA GLY A 524 10.55 29.52 8.70
C GLY A 524 9.54 28.60 9.39
N ASN A 525 8.28 29.03 9.44
CA ASN A 525 7.18 28.22 9.98
C ASN A 525 6.85 27.00 9.10
N ASP A 526 7.17 27.07 7.82
CA ASP A 526 7.04 26.04 6.80
C ASP A 526 8.34 25.24 6.59
N GLY A 527 9.39 25.56 7.34
CA GLY A 527 10.72 24.97 7.16
C GLY A 527 11.39 25.31 5.82
N ASN A 528 10.95 26.38 5.14
CA ASN A 528 11.50 26.86 3.86
C ASN A 528 11.81 28.36 3.82
N GLY A 529 11.04 29.21 4.51
CA GLY A 529 11.06 30.67 4.33
C GLY A 529 11.91 31.48 5.31
N GLY A 530 12.63 30.84 6.24
CA GLY A 530 13.44 31.55 7.25
C GLY A 530 14.67 32.26 6.70
N ALA A 531 15.53 32.77 7.59
CA ALA A 531 16.76 33.48 7.21
C ALA A 531 17.69 32.66 6.30
N LEU A 532 17.72 31.33 6.44
CA LEU A 532 18.47 30.44 5.55
C LEU A 532 17.88 30.42 4.13
N GLY A 533 16.55 30.40 4.01
CA GLY A 533 15.86 30.46 2.71
C GLY A 533 16.09 31.79 2.02
N ALA A 534 15.93 32.89 2.75
CA ALA A 534 16.18 34.23 2.25
C ALA A 534 17.63 34.42 1.76
N TYR A 535 18.61 33.82 2.46
CA TYR A 535 20.01 33.85 2.04
C TYR A 535 20.26 33.09 0.75
N LEU A 536 19.74 31.86 0.63
CA LEU A 536 19.82 31.08 -0.62
C LEU A 536 19.17 31.82 -1.80
N ASP A 537 17.98 32.41 -1.58
CA ASP A 537 17.26 33.15 -2.62
C ASP A 537 18.04 34.40 -3.03
N SER A 538 18.63 35.13 -2.07
CA SER A 538 19.45 36.31 -2.36
C SER A 538 20.72 35.97 -3.15
N LEU A 539 21.43 34.90 -2.80
CA LEU A 539 22.59 34.41 -3.55
C LEU A 539 22.21 34.10 -5.01
N LYS A 540 21.16 33.30 -5.19
CA LYS A 540 20.67 32.88 -6.50
C LYS A 540 20.20 34.04 -7.35
N ASN A 541 19.37 34.93 -6.79
CA ASN A 541 18.82 36.08 -7.52
C ASN A 541 19.91 37.08 -7.89
N THR A 542 20.86 37.34 -6.98
CA THR A 542 21.98 38.25 -7.25
C THR A 542 22.86 37.68 -8.34
N SER A 543 23.19 36.39 -8.29
CA SER A 543 23.94 35.70 -9.34
C SER A 543 23.24 35.77 -10.70
N GLY A 544 21.92 35.54 -10.74
CA GLY A 544 21.12 35.70 -11.96
C GLY A 544 21.13 37.14 -12.51
N GLY A 545 21.06 38.15 -11.64
CA GLY A 545 21.20 39.54 -12.04
C GLY A 545 22.57 39.87 -12.66
N LEU A 546 23.65 39.20 -12.21
CA LEU A 546 24.97 39.33 -12.84
C LEU A 546 25.00 38.71 -14.24
N ASP A 547 24.32 37.59 -14.47
CA ASP A 547 24.18 37.01 -15.82
C ASP A 547 23.45 37.97 -16.78
N ASP A 548 22.40 38.63 -16.32
CA ASP A 548 21.74 39.68 -17.10
C ASP A 548 22.67 40.87 -17.38
N ALA A 549 23.50 41.26 -16.41
CA ALA A 549 24.51 42.32 -16.60
C ALA A 549 25.62 41.93 -17.58
N PHE A 550 26.05 40.66 -17.60
CA PHE A 550 26.95 40.13 -18.63
C PHE A 550 26.32 40.25 -20.02
N ALA A 551 25.08 39.78 -20.18
CA ALA A 551 24.37 39.82 -21.45
C ALA A 551 24.15 41.26 -21.94
N ALA A 552 23.82 42.18 -21.03
CA ALA A 552 23.67 43.60 -21.35
C ALA A 552 25.00 44.24 -21.80
N ALA A 553 26.12 43.90 -21.15
CA ALA A 553 27.44 44.38 -21.54
C ALA A 553 27.85 43.84 -22.94
N GLU A 554 27.60 42.57 -23.21
CA GLU A 554 27.85 41.94 -24.51
C GLU A 554 27.00 42.57 -25.62
N SER A 555 25.69 42.75 -25.38
CA SER A 555 24.77 43.42 -26.30
C SER A 555 25.21 44.85 -26.60
N THR A 556 25.64 45.60 -25.57
CA THR A 556 26.17 46.95 -25.72
C THR A 556 27.40 46.95 -26.64
N TYR A 557 28.36 46.05 -26.42
CA TYR A 557 29.52 45.92 -27.29
C TYR A 557 29.14 45.54 -28.72
N GLN A 558 28.28 44.53 -28.91
CA GLN A 558 27.83 44.07 -30.22
C GLN A 558 27.16 45.19 -31.02
N SER A 559 26.37 46.05 -30.37
CA SER A 559 25.72 47.21 -31.00
C SER A 559 26.74 48.21 -31.57
N VAL A 560 27.86 48.44 -30.87
CA VAL A 560 28.94 49.35 -31.31
C VAL A 560 29.84 48.67 -32.35
N ALA A 561 30.19 47.40 -32.13
CA ALA A 561 31.07 46.64 -33.02
C ALA A 561 30.43 46.40 -34.40
N GLY A 562 29.14 46.08 -34.42
CA GLY A 562 28.33 45.84 -35.62
C GLY A 562 27.93 47.12 -36.36
N ASN A 563 28.03 48.29 -35.73
CA ASN A 563 27.77 49.57 -36.39
C ASN A 563 28.92 49.93 -37.34
N LYS A 564 28.59 50.11 -38.63
CA LYS A 564 29.55 50.48 -39.69
C LYS A 564 30.07 51.92 -39.56
N GLU A 565 29.33 52.80 -38.89
CA GLU A 565 29.69 54.21 -38.67
C GLU A 565 30.59 54.41 -37.44
N SER A 566 30.71 53.40 -36.58
CA SER A 566 31.58 53.47 -35.41
C SER A 566 33.06 53.38 -35.81
N THR A 567 33.86 54.33 -35.34
CA THR A 567 35.31 54.35 -35.53
C THR A 567 36.01 53.20 -34.81
N GLN A 568 37.22 52.84 -35.24
CA GLN A 568 38.02 51.81 -34.56
C GLN A 568 38.30 52.18 -33.09
N ALA A 569 38.49 53.47 -32.79
CA ALA A 569 38.67 53.95 -31.42
C ALA A 569 37.42 53.70 -30.56
N GLN A 570 36.21 53.94 -31.09
CA GLN A 570 34.95 53.65 -30.39
C GLN A 570 34.75 52.15 -30.17
N LYS A 571 35.10 51.32 -31.17
CA LYS A 571 35.04 49.85 -31.04
C LYS A 571 36.01 49.32 -29.99
N ASN A 572 37.25 49.84 -29.97
CA ASN A 572 38.25 49.49 -28.96
C ASN A 572 37.82 49.93 -27.56
N ALA A 573 37.27 51.14 -27.39
CA ALA A 573 36.75 51.61 -26.11
C ALA A 573 35.59 50.74 -25.59
N ALA A 574 34.66 50.34 -26.47
CA ALA A 574 33.57 49.43 -26.12
C ALA A 574 34.09 48.03 -25.74
N LEU A 575 35.11 47.53 -26.44
CA LEU A 575 35.77 46.25 -26.11
C LEU A 575 36.47 46.32 -24.75
N TYR A 576 37.21 47.38 -24.45
CA TYR A 576 37.89 47.55 -23.17
C TYR A 576 36.88 47.66 -22.02
N LYS A 577 35.76 48.35 -22.25
CA LYS A 577 34.65 48.41 -21.29
C LYS A 577 34.03 47.03 -21.07
N LEU A 578 33.78 46.25 -22.13
CA LEU A 578 33.28 44.87 -22.01
C LEU A 578 34.24 44.00 -21.18
N ILE A 579 35.53 44.00 -21.51
CA ILE A 579 36.54 43.22 -20.78
C ILE A 579 36.60 43.67 -19.32
N GLY A 580 36.63 44.99 -19.06
CA GLY A 580 36.62 45.54 -17.69
C GLY A 580 35.37 45.16 -16.90
N THR A 581 34.19 45.15 -17.52
CA THR A 581 32.95 44.64 -16.91
C THR A 581 33.04 43.16 -16.63
N GLN A 582 33.51 42.35 -17.58
CA GLN A 582 33.64 40.90 -17.42
C GLN A 582 34.59 40.55 -16.27
N LYS A 583 35.74 41.22 -16.18
CA LYS A 583 36.69 41.06 -15.07
C LYS A 583 36.07 41.27 -13.69
N LEU A 584 35.25 42.31 -13.54
CA LEU A 584 34.54 42.61 -12.29
C LEU A 584 33.46 41.55 -12.00
N LEU A 585 32.53 41.35 -12.95
CA LEU A 585 31.36 40.52 -12.73
C LEU A 585 31.73 39.04 -12.55
N THR A 586 32.76 38.53 -13.23
CA THR A 586 33.14 37.10 -13.14
C THR A 586 33.67 36.75 -11.76
N GLN A 587 34.40 37.66 -11.11
CA GLN A 587 34.88 37.41 -9.74
C GLN A 587 33.73 37.38 -8.75
N GLU A 588 32.82 38.36 -8.82
CA GLU A 588 31.68 38.43 -7.91
C GLU A 588 30.70 37.27 -8.14
N LYS A 589 30.42 36.93 -9.39
CA LYS A 589 29.54 35.79 -9.72
C LYS A 589 30.13 34.46 -9.23
N LEU A 590 31.42 34.21 -9.49
CA LEU A 590 32.09 32.99 -9.01
C LEU A 590 32.01 32.86 -7.48
N LYS A 591 32.20 33.97 -6.75
CA LYS A 591 32.08 33.99 -5.30
C LYS A 591 30.66 33.64 -4.84
N LEU A 592 29.64 34.25 -5.44
CA LEU A 592 28.23 34.00 -5.12
C LEU A 592 27.81 32.56 -5.44
N ASP A 593 28.15 32.06 -6.63
CA ASP A 593 27.79 30.70 -7.05
C ASP A 593 28.53 29.62 -6.24
N THR A 594 29.78 29.88 -5.85
CA THR A 594 30.55 28.98 -4.95
C THR A 594 29.91 28.92 -3.57
N GLU A 595 29.51 30.07 -3.00
CA GLU A 595 28.84 30.13 -1.70
C GLU A 595 27.46 29.45 -1.74
N TYR A 596 26.69 29.71 -2.80
CA TYR A 596 25.40 29.05 -3.02
C TYR A 596 25.52 27.53 -3.09
N LEU A 597 26.51 27.03 -3.83
CA LEU A 597 26.82 25.60 -3.88
C LEU A 597 27.23 25.04 -2.50
N ASN A 598 28.06 25.77 -1.75
CA ASN A 598 28.50 25.35 -0.42
C ASN A 598 27.31 25.18 0.55
N VAL A 599 26.38 26.14 0.56
CA VAL A 599 25.16 26.07 1.38
C VAL A 599 24.29 24.87 0.99
N LEU A 600 24.09 24.62 -0.31
CA LEU A 600 23.32 23.46 -0.79
C LEU A 600 24.00 22.12 -0.47
N LYS A 601 25.33 22.04 -0.59
CA LYS A 601 26.09 20.83 -0.26
C LYS A 601 26.01 20.49 1.23
N THR A 602 26.21 21.50 2.07
CA THR A 602 26.21 21.34 3.54
C THR A 602 24.79 21.07 4.04
N GLY A 603 23.83 21.86 3.58
CA GLY A 603 22.44 21.80 4.02
C GLY A 603 22.28 21.95 5.54
N VAL A 604 21.18 21.42 6.06
CA VAL A 604 20.94 21.31 7.51
C VAL A 604 21.43 19.98 8.07
N SER A 605 21.65 19.93 9.39
CA SER A 605 21.96 18.67 10.08
C SER A 605 20.92 17.59 9.78
N ALA A 606 21.37 16.35 9.62
CA ALA A 606 20.51 15.19 9.45
C ALA A 606 19.42 15.08 10.54
N ASP A 607 19.76 15.47 11.77
CA ASP A 607 18.90 15.41 12.97
C ASP A 607 17.65 16.29 12.89
N ILE A 608 17.60 17.25 11.97
CA ILE A 608 16.46 18.16 11.77
C ILE A 608 15.96 18.16 10.32
N SER A 609 16.54 17.31 9.47
CA SER A 609 16.27 17.29 8.03
C SER A 609 14.83 16.90 7.66
N SER A 610 14.11 16.19 8.55
CA SER A 610 12.70 15.82 8.32
C SER A 610 11.71 16.96 8.64
N LEU A 611 12.18 18.02 9.30
CA LEU A 611 11.39 19.19 9.68
C LEU A 611 11.51 20.35 8.68
N VAL A 612 12.39 20.23 7.69
CA VAL A 612 12.66 21.25 6.68
C VAL A 612 12.34 20.74 5.27
N GLY A 613 12.16 21.64 4.31
CA GLY A 613 11.94 21.23 2.92
C GLY A 613 13.20 20.66 2.25
N ASP A 614 13.00 19.91 1.15
CA ASP A 614 14.06 19.22 0.42
C ASP A 614 15.19 20.17 -0.06
N ARG A 615 14.88 21.45 -0.31
CA ARG A 615 15.86 22.48 -0.72
C ARG A 615 16.97 22.75 0.30
N PHE A 616 16.78 22.32 1.55
CA PHE A 616 17.74 22.50 2.63
C PHE A 616 18.47 21.19 3.00
N LYS A 617 18.12 20.06 2.38
CA LYS A 617 18.84 18.81 2.60
C LYS A 617 20.20 18.88 1.93
N GLY A 618 21.25 18.60 2.70
CA GLY A 618 22.62 18.54 2.19
C GLY A 618 22.84 17.36 1.26
N LEU A 619 23.95 17.37 0.53
CA LEU A 619 24.30 16.34 -0.45
C LEU A 619 24.37 14.94 0.18
N ASP A 620 24.91 14.81 1.39
CA ASP A 620 25.04 13.52 2.06
C ASP A 620 23.68 12.98 2.52
N THR A 621 22.79 13.85 3.01
CA THR A 621 21.40 13.49 3.33
C THR A 621 20.64 13.05 2.09
N LEU A 622 20.75 13.78 0.98
CA LEU A 622 20.12 13.42 -0.29
C LEU A 622 20.65 12.06 -0.82
N LYS A 623 21.95 11.80 -0.69
CA LYS A 623 22.54 10.49 -1.03
C LYS A 623 22.03 9.36 -0.12
N ALA A 624 21.87 9.63 1.17
CA ALA A 624 21.32 8.67 2.12
C ALA A 624 19.84 8.37 1.83
N ASP A 625 19.04 9.40 1.51
CA ASP A 625 17.65 9.27 1.07
C ASP A 625 17.55 8.40 -0.20
N LEU A 626 18.42 8.64 -1.19
CA LEU A 626 18.49 7.82 -2.41
C LEU A 626 18.88 6.38 -2.11
N ASN A 627 19.90 6.14 -1.28
CA ASN A 627 20.34 4.79 -0.91
C ASN A 627 19.24 4.04 -0.14
N THR A 628 18.54 4.71 0.76
CA THR A 628 17.41 4.16 1.50
C THR A 628 16.27 3.82 0.54
N ALA A 629 15.90 4.73 -0.36
CA ALA A 629 14.88 4.48 -1.36
C ALA A 629 15.28 3.35 -2.32
N ALA A 630 16.54 3.24 -2.71
CA ALA A 630 17.07 2.16 -3.54
C ALA A 630 17.02 0.81 -2.82
N THR A 631 17.37 0.77 -1.53
CA THR A 631 17.29 -0.43 -0.68
C THR A 631 15.84 -0.89 -0.55
N ASN A 632 14.93 0.03 -0.21
CA ASN A 632 13.50 -0.26 -0.12
C ASN A 632 12.92 -0.73 -1.47
N LYS A 633 13.36 -0.14 -2.59
CA LYS A 633 12.98 -0.59 -3.94
C LYS A 633 13.48 -2.01 -4.22
N ALA A 634 14.71 -2.34 -3.81
CA ALA A 634 15.28 -3.67 -3.97
C ALA A 634 14.56 -4.73 -3.11
N GLU A 635 14.24 -4.40 -1.87
CA GLU A 635 13.45 -5.26 -0.97
C GLU A 635 12.05 -5.50 -1.53
N ALA A 636 11.36 -4.45 -2.00
CA ALA A 636 10.06 -4.57 -2.65
C ALA A 636 10.13 -5.43 -3.92
N LYS A 637 11.20 -5.31 -4.71
CA LYS A 637 11.46 -6.18 -5.87
C LYS A 637 11.62 -7.64 -5.47
N ALA A 638 12.37 -7.92 -4.40
CA ALA A 638 12.54 -9.28 -3.88
C ALA A 638 11.22 -9.88 -3.39
N GLN A 639 10.46 -9.12 -2.58
CA GLN A 639 9.13 -9.53 -2.10
C GLN A 639 8.16 -9.80 -3.25
N TYR A 640 8.21 -8.98 -4.32
CA TYR A 640 7.40 -9.18 -5.51
C TYR A 640 7.77 -10.46 -6.24
N VAL A 641 9.05 -10.69 -6.50
CA VAL A 641 9.54 -11.90 -7.17
C VAL A 641 9.15 -13.16 -6.38
N ASP A 642 9.30 -13.13 -5.06
CA ASP A 642 8.91 -14.23 -4.18
C ASP A 642 7.39 -14.47 -4.18
N ALA A 643 6.59 -13.40 -4.17
CA ALA A 643 5.13 -13.51 -4.22
C ALA A 643 4.63 -14.01 -5.58
N VAL A 644 5.22 -13.56 -6.70
CA VAL A 644 4.92 -14.09 -8.04
C VAL A 644 5.28 -15.56 -8.12
N LYS A 645 6.45 -15.96 -7.59
CA LYS A 645 6.85 -17.37 -7.56
C LYS A 645 5.87 -18.21 -6.74
N ALA A 646 5.55 -17.79 -5.52
CA ALA A 646 4.57 -18.48 -4.67
C ALA A 646 3.21 -18.61 -5.36
N TYR A 647 2.74 -17.57 -6.05
CA TYR A 647 1.50 -17.63 -6.83
C TYR A 647 1.59 -18.62 -7.99
N ARG A 648 2.67 -18.61 -8.77
CA ARG A 648 2.85 -19.55 -9.89
C ARG A 648 2.96 -21.00 -9.45
N ASP A 649 3.67 -21.25 -8.35
CA ASP A 649 3.81 -22.58 -7.77
C ASP A 649 2.45 -23.08 -7.27
N ALA A 650 1.68 -22.23 -6.58
CA ALA A 650 0.33 -22.53 -6.12
C ALA A 650 -0.67 -22.73 -7.28
N ASP A 651 -0.60 -21.91 -8.33
CA ASP A 651 -1.44 -22.07 -9.53
C ASP A 651 -1.11 -23.39 -10.22
N SER A 652 0.17 -23.71 -10.39
CA SER A 652 0.61 -24.99 -10.97
C SER A 652 0.10 -26.19 -10.17
N ALA A 653 0.21 -26.13 -8.83
CA ALA A 653 -0.31 -27.16 -7.94
C ALA A 653 -1.83 -27.31 -8.09
N TYR A 654 -2.57 -26.20 -8.11
CA TYR A 654 -4.01 -26.19 -8.31
C TYR A 654 -4.43 -26.71 -9.69
N GLN A 655 -3.73 -26.32 -10.77
CA GLN A 655 -4.02 -26.84 -12.11
C GLN A 655 -3.78 -28.35 -12.20
N ALA A 656 -2.80 -28.88 -11.47
CA ALA A 656 -2.48 -30.31 -11.46
C ALA A 656 -3.47 -31.14 -10.62
N SER A 657 -3.81 -30.67 -9.41
CA SER A 657 -4.61 -31.44 -8.46
C SER A 657 -6.11 -31.17 -8.56
N LYS A 658 -6.49 -29.95 -8.98
CA LYS A 658 -7.83 -29.38 -8.84
C LYS A 658 -8.40 -29.48 -7.42
N SER A 659 -7.52 -29.60 -6.43
CA SER A 659 -7.90 -29.69 -5.03
C SER A 659 -8.15 -28.31 -4.45
N GLU A 660 -9.04 -28.20 -3.48
CA GLU A 660 -9.26 -26.96 -2.76
C GLU A 660 -8.16 -26.59 -1.79
N ALA A 661 -7.39 -27.55 -1.26
CA ALA A 661 -6.21 -27.21 -0.49
C ALA A 661 -5.24 -26.39 -1.36
N ASP A 662 -5.10 -26.76 -2.64
CA ASP A 662 -4.32 -26.00 -3.60
C ASP A 662 -5.03 -24.73 -4.06
N ALA A 663 -6.37 -24.73 -4.16
CA ALA A 663 -7.15 -23.51 -4.45
C ALA A 663 -7.02 -22.45 -3.33
N ALA A 664 -7.03 -22.88 -2.07
CA ALA A 664 -6.83 -22.03 -0.89
C ALA A 664 -5.39 -21.52 -0.82
N THR A 665 -4.41 -22.36 -1.18
CA THR A 665 -3.01 -21.97 -1.31
C THR A 665 -2.83 -20.94 -2.44
N LEU A 666 -3.48 -21.15 -3.58
CA LEU A 666 -3.52 -20.21 -4.71
C LEU A 666 -4.16 -18.88 -4.33
N ALA A 667 -5.30 -18.90 -3.64
CA ALA A 667 -5.98 -17.69 -3.15
C ALA A 667 -5.09 -16.92 -2.16
N THR A 668 -4.42 -17.62 -1.24
CA THR A 668 -3.46 -17.02 -0.29
C THR A 668 -2.27 -16.40 -1.00
N ALA A 669 -1.70 -17.09 -1.99
CA ALA A 669 -0.59 -16.58 -2.78
C ALA A 669 -1.01 -15.39 -3.65
N LYS A 670 -2.22 -15.42 -4.22
CA LYS A 670 -2.83 -14.31 -4.97
C LYS A 670 -3.01 -13.09 -4.07
N ALA A 671 -3.57 -13.27 -2.88
CA ALA A 671 -3.74 -12.22 -1.88
C ALA A 671 -2.40 -11.60 -1.48
N LYS A 672 -1.38 -12.43 -1.17
CA LYS A 672 -0.03 -11.97 -0.86
C LYS A 672 0.57 -11.15 -2.00
N LEU A 673 0.42 -11.61 -3.25
CA LEU A 673 0.90 -10.88 -4.43
C LEU A 673 0.19 -9.55 -4.60
N MET A 674 -1.14 -9.51 -4.46
CA MET A 674 -1.93 -8.27 -4.48
C MET A 674 -1.50 -7.28 -3.39
N THR A 675 -1.20 -7.77 -2.19
CA THR A 675 -0.68 -6.95 -1.08
C THR A 675 0.67 -6.33 -1.43
N VAL A 676 1.61 -7.12 -1.96
CA VAL A 676 2.96 -6.64 -2.30
C VAL A 676 2.93 -5.53 -3.36
N VAL A 677 2.00 -5.60 -4.30
CA VAL A 677 1.87 -4.61 -5.39
C VAL A 677 0.83 -3.51 -5.11
N GLY A 678 0.16 -3.54 -3.95
CA GLY A 678 -0.81 -2.51 -3.55
C GLY A 678 -2.14 -2.55 -4.32
N ILE A 679 -2.56 -3.71 -4.83
CA ILE A 679 -3.88 -3.87 -5.43
C ILE A 679 -4.91 -4.17 -4.35
N THR A 680 -5.97 -3.36 -4.30
CA THR A 680 -7.10 -3.52 -3.35
C THR A 680 -8.32 -4.19 -3.98
N SER A 681 -8.42 -4.26 -5.31
CA SER A 681 -9.54 -4.90 -6.03
C SER A 681 -9.09 -6.17 -6.77
N PRO A 682 -9.79 -7.31 -6.59
CA PRO A 682 -9.48 -8.56 -7.31
C PRO A 682 -9.53 -8.42 -8.83
N SER A 683 -10.39 -7.52 -9.34
CA SER A 683 -10.53 -7.23 -10.77
C SER A 683 -9.25 -6.66 -11.40
N ASP A 684 -8.41 -6.02 -10.59
CA ASP A 684 -7.17 -5.39 -11.02
C ASP A 684 -5.99 -6.37 -11.05
N PHE A 685 -6.16 -7.61 -10.57
CA PHE A 685 -5.11 -8.63 -10.62
C PHE A 685 -4.61 -8.92 -12.05
N SER A 686 -5.52 -8.87 -13.02
CA SER A 686 -5.20 -9.04 -14.45
C SER A 686 -4.18 -8.01 -14.96
N LYS A 687 -4.09 -6.83 -14.33
CA LYS A 687 -3.15 -5.77 -14.69
C LYS A 687 -1.69 -6.11 -14.36
N LEU A 688 -1.45 -7.13 -13.53
CA LEU A 688 -0.11 -7.62 -13.20
C LEU A 688 0.50 -8.48 -14.31
N TYR A 689 -0.30 -8.94 -15.27
CA TYR A 689 0.18 -9.70 -16.41
C TYR A 689 0.74 -8.78 -17.49
N VAL A 690 1.70 -9.29 -18.27
CA VAL A 690 2.23 -8.58 -19.45
C VAL A 690 1.08 -8.15 -20.36
N ASN A 691 0.15 -9.07 -20.60
CA ASN A 691 -1.11 -8.85 -21.30
C ASN A 691 -2.29 -9.21 -20.37
N ASN A 692 -3.20 -8.27 -20.13
CA ASN A 692 -4.38 -8.45 -19.27
C ASN A 692 -5.45 -9.39 -19.85
N THR A 693 -5.34 -9.75 -21.14
CA THR A 693 -6.23 -10.69 -21.83
C THR A 693 -5.58 -12.05 -22.10
N ASP A 694 -4.27 -12.16 -21.90
CA ASP A 694 -3.49 -13.39 -22.16
C ASP A 694 -2.48 -13.62 -21.03
N MET A 695 -2.91 -14.41 -20.04
CA MET A 695 -2.11 -14.73 -18.86
C MET A 695 -0.90 -15.64 -19.15
N THR A 696 -0.84 -16.25 -20.35
CA THR A 696 0.26 -17.15 -20.74
C THR A 696 1.58 -16.41 -20.96
N GLN A 697 1.52 -15.09 -21.18
CA GLN A 697 2.70 -14.23 -21.33
C GLN A 697 3.37 -13.90 -19.99
N GLY A 698 2.81 -14.39 -18.88
CA GLY A 698 3.39 -14.24 -17.55
C GLY A 698 3.18 -12.86 -16.93
N PHE A 699 3.77 -12.68 -15.76
CA PHE A 699 3.70 -11.44 -14.99
C PHE A 699 4.65 -10.39 -15.56
N LYS A 700 4.23 -9.13 -15.47
CA LYS A 700 5.13 -7.98 -15.66
C LYS A 700 6.32 -8.12 -14.70
N SER A 701 7.49 -7.64 -15.11
CA SER A 701 8.60 -7.43 -14.18
C SER A 701 8.25 -6.35 -13.16
N PHE A 702 8.94 -6.35 -12.02
CA PHE A 702 8.75 -5.33 -10.99
C PHE A 702 8.91 -3.90 -11.56
N ASP A 703 9.89 -3.69 -12.43
CA ASP A 703 10.16 -2.37 -13.01
C ASP A 703 9.06 -1.91 -14.00
N GLU A 704 8.36 -2.84 -14.66
CA GLU A 704 7.21 -2.52 -15.52
C GLU A 704 5.97 -2.08 -14.71
N LEU A 705 5.86 -2.47 -13.43
CA LEU A 705 4.76 -2.07 -12.55
C LEU A 705 4.73 -0.56 -12.29
N ALA A 706 5.87 0.12 -12.39
CA ALA A 706 5.99 1.56 -12.20
C ALA A 706 5.13 2.38 -13.20
N THR A 707 4.71 1.76 -14.30
CA THR A 707 3.94 2.43 -15.37
C THR A 707 2.44 2.18 -15.25
N VAL A 708 2.00 1.37 -14.29
CA VAL A 708 0.59 0.99 -14.13
C VAL A 708 -0.13 2.01 -13.25
N LYS A 709 -0.86 2.95 -13.87
CA LYS A 709 -1.51 4.11 -13.24
C LYS A 709 -2.38 3.84 -12.00
N HIS A 710 -2.87 2.62 -11.80
CA HIS A 710 -3.71 2.24 -10.66
C HIS A 710 -2.94 1.62 -9.49
N LEU A 711 -1.66 1.26 -9.68
CA LEU A 711 -0.74 0.80 -8.62
C LEU A 711 0.02 1.96 -7.97
N THR A 712 0.15 3.07 -8.68
CA THR A 712 0.97 4.25 -8.30
C THR A 712 0.14 5.42 -7.76
N ALA A 713 -1.06 5.17 -7.24
CA ALA A 713 -2.05 6.23 -6.98
C ALA A 713 -1.76 7.10 -5.73
N GLY A 714 -0.60 6.95 -5.08
CA GLY A 714 -0.21 7.80 -3.96
C GLY A 714 1.26 8.19 -4.00
N ASN A 715 1.57 9.42 -3.60
CA ASN A 715 2.94 9.97 -3.47
C ASN A 715 3.85 9.20 -2.48
N ASN A 716 3.43 8.03 -2.01
CA ASN A 716 4.06 7.21 -0.97
C ASN A 716 4.52 5.82 -1.43
N ASP A 717 4.31 5.44 -2.71
CA ASP A 717 4.78 4.15 -3.23
C ASP A 717 6.32 4.12 -3.42
N VAL A 718 6.91 2.92 -3.45
CA VAL A 718 8.37 2.73 -3.52
C VAL A 718 9.00 3.29 -4.80
N PHE A 719 8.28 3.31 -5.93
CA PHE A 719 8.74 3.92 -7.18
C PHE A 719 8.67 5.43 -7.11
N SER A 720 7.57 5.99 -6.61
CA SER A 720 7.44 7.44 -6.41
C SER A 720 8.49 7.98 -5.44
N LYS A 721 8.74 7.28 -4.31
CA LYS A 721 9.81 7.65 -3.36
C LYS A 721 11.20 7.56 -3.98
N TYR A 722 11.50 6.49 -4.71
CA TYR A 722 12.77 6.35 -5.42
C TYR A 722 12.95 7.43 -6.49
N ASN A 723 11.92 7.70 -7.29
CA ASN A 723 11.97 8.71 -8.35
C ASN A 723 12.08 10.13 -7.78
N THR A 724 11.42 10.44 -6.66
CA THR A 724 11.59 11.72 -5.95
C THR A 724 13.01 11.88 -5.40
N ALA A 725 13.54 10.85 -4.71
CA ALA A 725 14.91 10.87 -4.20
C ALA A 725 15.94 10.96 -5.32
N LEU A 726 15.69 10.28 -6.44
CA LEU A 726 16.51 10.36 -7.65
C LEU A 726 16.42 11.76 -8.27
N ALA A 727 15.22 12.31 -8.46
CA ALA A 727 15.01 13.64 -9.04
C ALA A 727 15.61 14.77 -8.19
N ALA A 728 15.76 14.57 -6.87
CA ALA A 728 16.44 15.49 -5.98
C ALA A 728 17.98 15.53 -6.21
N LEU A 729 18.55 14.55 -6.91
CA LEU A 729 19.97 14.45 -7.24
C LEU A 729 20.27 14.46 -8.74
N ASP A 730 19.34 14.00 -9.58
CA ASP A 730 19.55 13.71 -11.00
C ASP A 730 19.06 14.85 -11.91
N THR A 731 19.52 14.82 -13.16
CA THR A 731 19.01 15.65 -14.25
C THR A 731 17.74 15.05 -14.82
N THR A 732 16.59 15.48 -14.30
CA THR A 732 15.31 15.29 -14.98
C THR A 732 15.17 16.28 -16.15
N ASP A 733 14.32 15.92 -17.12
CA ASP A 733 14.01 16.71 -18.33
C ASP A 733 13.50 18.11 -17.94
N GLY A 734 14.44 19.08 -17.88
CA GLY A 734 14.21 20.39 -17.27
C GLY A 734 15.44 21.04 -16.63
N GLY A 735 16.59 20.36 -16.62
CA GLY A 735 17.90 21.00 -16.42
C GLY A 735 18.60 20.76 -15.08
N GLY A 736 18.36 19.64 -14.39
CA GLY A 736 19.09 19.29 -13.15
C GLY A 736 18.37 19.64 -11.85
N ALA A 737 18.58 18.81 -10.82
CA ALA A 737 18.36 19.21 -9.43
C ALA A 737 19.15 20.49 -9.09
N GLU A 738 18.69 21.23 -8.08
CA GLU A 738 19.22 22.57 -7.77
C GLU A 738 20.72 22.58 -7.45
N ILE A 739 21.21 21.56 -6.74
CA ILE A 739 22.64 21.37 -6.46
C ILE A 739 23.46 21.13 -7.74
N GLN A 740 22.88 20.49 -8.75
CA GLN A 740 23.53 20.24 -10.04
C GLN A 740 23.62 21.51 -10.89
N LYS A 741 22.56 22.32 -10.87
CA LYS A 741 22.56 23.66 -11.49
C LYS A 741 23.64 24.54 -10.86
N ALA A 742 23.75 24.54 -9.54
CA ALA A 742 24.77 25.28 -8.82
C ALA A 742 26.20 24.82 -9.19
N ARG A 743 26.46 23.50 -9.21
CA ARG A 743 27.76 22.95 -9.65
C ARG A 743 28.13 23.40 -11.07
N LYS A 744 27.19 23.32 -12.01
CA LYS A 744 27.40 23.74 -13.40
C LYS A 744 27.69 25.23 -13.51
N ALA A 745 26.99 26.06 -12.73
CA ALA A 745 27.21 27.50 -12.69
C ALA A 745 28.64 27.83 -12.23
N VAL A 746 29.11 27.22 -11.13
CA VAL A 746 30.48 27.41 -10.63
C VAL A 746 31.53 27.01 -11.68
N VAL A 747 31.36 25.86 -12.37
CA VAL A 747 32.27 25.45 -13.45
C VAL A 747 32.27 26.46 -14.61
N GLY A 748 31.09 26.97 -14.99
CA GLY A 748 30.95 28.00 -16.02
C GLY A 748 31.69 29.29 -15.67
N ASP A 749 31.61 29.72 -14.41
CA ASP A 749 32.31 30.91 -13.93
C ASP A 749 33.81 30.70 -13.81
N MET A 750 34.24 29.53 -13.36
CA MET A 750 35.65 29.12 -13.37
C MET A 750 36.24 29.16 -14.78
N ASN A 751 35.45 28.78 -15.79
CA ASN A 751 35.82 28.88 -17.19
C ASN A 751 35.96 30.32 -17.67
N ARG A 752 34.95 31.16 -17.41
CA ARG A 752 35.01 32.60 -17.71
C ARG A 752 36.24 33.24 -17.07
N LEU A 753 36.53 32.92 -15.81
CA LEU A 753 37.67 33.46 -15.07
C LEU A 753 39.02 33.06 -15.72
N ALA A 754 39.13 31.80 -16.14
CA ALA A 754 40.32 31.31 -16.83
C ALA A 754 40.49 31.95 -18.23
N GLY A 755 39.39 32.17 -18.96
CA GLY A 755 39.40 32.91 -20.23
C GLY A 755 39.84 34.37 -20.10
N LEU A 756 39.64 34.97 -18.92
CA LEU A 756 40.09 36.33 -18.62
C LEU A 756 41.56 36.41 -18.21
N MET A 757 42.18 35.32 -17.74
CA MET A 757 43.58 35.34 -17.26
C MET A 757 44.59 35.93 -18.28
N PRO A 758 44.55 35.60 -19.58
CA PRO A 758 45.44 36.20 -20.58
C PRO A 758 45.22 37.71 -20.80
N LEU A 759 44.05 38.22 -20.43
CA LEU A 759 43.66 39.63 -20.55
C LEU A 759 43.94 40.41 -19.25
N SER A 760 44.46 39.75 -18.22
CA SER A 760 44.62 40.28 -16.87
C SER A 760 46.08 40.57 -16.50
N SER A 761 46.27 41.53 -15.61
CA SER A 761 47.56 41.86 -15.01
C SER A 761 48.08 40.69 -14.14
N SER A 762 49.38 40.68 -13.81
CA SER A 762 49.95 39.63 -12.96
C SER A 762 49.29 39.54 -11.58
N GLU A 763 48.91 40.69 -11.03
CA GLU A 763 48.23 40.80 -9.74
C GLU A 763 46.79 40.27 -9.83
N GLU A 764 46.04 40.67 -10.87
CA GLU A 764 44.71 40.13 -11.16
C GLU A 764 44.74 38.60 -11.33
N GLN A 765 45.71 38.08 -12.08
CA GLN A 765 45.86 36.63 -12.27
C GLN A 765 46.14 35.88 -10.96
N ALA A 766 46.89 36.46 -10.01
CA ALA A 766 47.13 35.84 -8.71
C ALA A 766 45.81 35.74 -7.91
N GLY A 767 45.00 36.79 -7.93
CA GLY A 767 43.65 36.79 -7.36
C GLY A 767 42.74 35.75 -8.03
N TYR A 768 42.76 35.69 -9.37
CA TYR A 768 41.94 34.76 -10.14
C TYR A 768 42.31 33.30 -9.84
N ARG A 769 43.60 32.96 -9.75
CA ARG A 769 44.05 31.61 -9.36
C ARG A 769 43.56 31.22 -7.97
N THR A 770 43.54 32.16 -7.03
CA THR A 770 43.04 31.91 -5.67
C THR A 770 41.54 31.61 -5.67
N ALA A 771 40.74 32.47 -6.32
CA ALA A 771 39.30 32.27 -6.45
C ALA A 771 38.97 30.96 -7.17
N TYR A 772 39.69 30.68 -8.25
CA TYR A 772 39.59 29.44 -9.01
C TYR A 772 39.84 28.20 -8.14
N ASN A 773 40.92 28.19 -7.37
CA ASN A 773 41.28 27.04 -6.52
C ASN A 773 40.29 26.83 -5.37
N ASN A 774 39.70 27.91 -4.84
CA ASN A 774 38.67 27.79 -3.82
C ASN A 774 37.38 27.19 -4.39
N ALA A 775 36.93 27.66 -5.56
CA ALA A 775 35.80 27.08 -6.27
C ALA A 775 36.03 25.60 -6.65
N LEU A 776 37.26 25.26 -7.09
CA LEU A 776 37.63 23.89 -7.44
C LEU A 776 37.45 22.91 -6.26
N LYS A 777 37.79 23.33 -5.04
CA LYS A 777 37.59 22.51 -3.82
C LYS A 777 36.12 22.24 -3.55
N GLU A 778 35.24 23.18 -3.89
CA GLU A 778 33.81 23.03 -3.66
C GLU A 778 33.11 22.19 -4.73
N VAL A 779 33.56 22.25 -5.97
CA VAL A 779 32.95 21.52 -7.07
C VAL A 779 33.47 20.09 -7.17
N GLY A 780 34.77 19.88 -6.92
CA GLY A 780 35.42 18.58 -7.11
C GLY A 780 35.09 17.55 -6.03
N VAL A 781 35.12 16.27 -6.40
CA VAL A 781 35.25 15.17 -5.45
C VAL A 781 36.71 15.10 -5.01
N GLN A 782 36.96 14.85 -3.73
CA GLN A 782 38.31 14.56 -3.26
C GLN A 782 38.84 13.37 -4.06
N LEU A 783 39.82 13.61 -4.95
CA LEU A 783 40.36 12.56 -5.79
C LEU A 783 40.83 11.40 -4.91
N ALA A 784 40.54 10.19 -5.34
CA ALA A 784 41.03 8.99 -4.71
C ALA A 784 42.57 8.99 -4.56
N SER A 785 43.08 8.05 -3.76
CA SER A 785 44.50 7.94 -3.43
C SER A 785 45.41 8.10 -4.65
N VAL A 786 46.64 8.59 -4.45
CA VAL A 786 47.64 8.83 -5.51
C VAL A 786 47.79 7.62 -6.46
N ASP A 787 47.64 6.41 -5.91
CA ASP A 787 47.66 5.15 -6.66
C ASP A 787 46.50 4.99 -7.66
N GLU A 788 45.30 5.49 -7.36
CA GLU A 788 44.18 5.46 -8.31
C GLU A 788 44.30 6.54 -9.38
N GLN A 789 44.77 7.74 -9.01
CA GLN A 789 45.02 8.81 -9.99
C GLN A 789 46.09 8.41 -11.01
N SER A 790 47.12 7.67 -10.59
CA SER A 790 48.18 7.19 -11.47
C SER A 790 47.73 6.13 -12.50
N LYS A 791 46.58 5.49 -12.26
CA LYS A 791 45.99 4.46 -13.13
C LYS A 791 44.98 5.04 -14.15
N ALA A 792 44.59 6.30 -13.99
CA ALA A 792 43.70 6.97 -14.93
C ALA A 792 44.39 7.17 -16.30
N PRO A 793 43.70 6.92 -17.44
CA PRO A 793 44.27 7.15 -18.77
C PRO A 793 44.72 8.60 -18.92
N GLY A 794 46.02 8.84 -19.09
CA GLY A 794 46.57 10.20 -19.20
C GLY A 794 47.10 10.81 -17.89
N ALA A 795 47.35 10.02 -16.84
CA ALA A 795 47.92 10.46 -15.56
C ALA A 795 49.27 11.23 -15.67
N GLY A 796 50.00 11.11 -16.79
CA GLY A 796 51.20 11.92 -17.09
C GLY A 796 50.92 13.28 -17.77
N LYS A 797 49.65 13.62 -18.01
CA LYS A 797 49.19 14.85 -18.67
C LYS A 797 48.38 15.78 -17.76
N VAL A 798 48.34 15.51 -16.45
CA VAL A 798 47.49 16.25 -15.50
C VAL A 798 48.01 17.66 -15.27
N THR A 799 47.63 18.57 -16.18
CA THR A 799 47.40 19.99 -15.91
C THR A 799 46.08 20.44 -16.54
N HIS A 800 45.07 19.56 -16.61
CA HIS A 800 43.72 19.95 -17.03
C HIS A 800 43.03 20.68 -15.87
N ILE A 801 43.28 21.98 -15.80
CA ILE A 801 42.52 22.94 -14.98
C ILE A 801 41.11 22.96 -15.60
N LEU A 802 40.01 22.67 -14.87
CA LEU A 802 38.61 22.79 -15.37
C LEU A 802 38.34 24.13 -16.10
N GLY A 803 39.12 25.17 -15.84
CA GLY A 803 39.05 26.47 -16.51
C GLY A 803 39.64 26.49 -17.93
N SER A 804 40.37 25.46 -18.34
CA SER A 804 40.91 25.32 -19.70
C SER A 804 39.98 24.55 -20.64
N LEU A 805 38.87 24.04 -20.12
CA LEU A 805 37.89 23.27 -20.87
C LEU A 805 37.13 24.17 -21.84
N ASN A 806 36.88 23.70 -23.06
CA ASN A 806 35.98 24.39 -23.97
C ASN A 806 34.50 24.11 -23.59
N ALA A 807 33.56 24.83 -24.21
CA ALA A 807 32.13 24.68 -23.91
C ALA A 807 31.60 23.25 -24.17
N ASP A 808 32.15 22.55 -25.16
CA ASP A 808 31.80 21.15 -25.44
C ASP A 808 32.40 20.23 -24.38
N GLU A 809 33.63 20.46 -23.94
CA GLU A 809 34.31 19.74 -22.85
C GLU A 809 33.62 19.95 -21.49
N ILE A 810 33.05 21.12 -21.23
CA ILE A 810 32.20 21.40 -20.05
C ILE A 810 30.87 20.67 -20.15
N ALA A 811 30.34 20.45 -21.35
CA ALA A 811 29.13 19.64 -21.52
C ALA A 811 29.34 18.17 -21.11
N HIS A 812 30.59 17.71 -21.00
CA HIS A 812 30.95 16.37 -20.51
C HIS A 812 31.25 16.32 -19.00
N TYR A 813 31.28 17.47 -18.30
CA TYR A 813 31.35 17.48 -16.84
C TYR A 813 30.09 16.82 -16.28
N ASP A 814 30.27 15.79 -15.45
CA ASP A 814 29.16 15.14 -14.76
C ASP A 814 28.85 15.93 -13.47
N PRO A 815 27.79 16.76 -13.44
CA PRO A 815 27.47 17.51 -12.24
C PRO A 815 27.12 16.56 -11.09
N VAL A 816 26.54 15.38 -11.38
CA VAL A 816 26.04 14.42 -10.40
C VAL A 816 27.18 13.86 -9.56
N SER A 817 28.19 13.28 -10.20
CA SER A 817 29.36 12.79 -9.48
C SER A 817 30.28 13.93 -9.05
N GLY A 818 30.37 15.03 -9.80
CA GLY A 818 31.43 16.04 -9.65
C GLY A 818 32.76 15.57 -10.24
N ASN A 819 32.74 14.48 -11.02
CA ASN A 819 33.89 13.98 -11.77
C ASN A 819 34.00 14.68 -13.13
N TYR A 820 35.24 14.73 -13.61
CA TYR A 820 35.60 15.15 -14.96
C TYR A 820 36.21 13.99 -15.73
#